data_AF-A0A2P5M2J4-F1
#
_entry.id   AF-A0A2P5M2J4-F1
#
_cell.length_a   1.000
_cell.length_b   1.000
_cell.length_c   1.000
_cell.angle_alpha   90.00
_cell.angle_beta   90.00
_cell.angle_gamma   90.00
#
_symmetry.space_group_name_H-M   'P 1'
#
loop_
_entity.id
_entity.type
_entity.pdbx_description
1 polymer ?
#
loop_
_entity_poly.entity_id
_entity_poly.type
_entity_poly.pdbx_seq_one_letter_code
_entity_poly.pdbx_strand_id
1 'polypeptide(L)'
;SDGKTNARLEVSGYEGQAFTLRGLRQSDRETFEASGPHLVSVDLAGDGGDEAPATALFARIEKDGKTRVIASDSPRIGAGKAWRGKFNLFGPTSILFEATRDGLVAIDTKGVKVDASIEPALGALAPRADGKNPARYDLQAGYYFLKLEPKGDSGGVIDVTLGPPGLSVSAPAAAPSRSTISFGTQTLERDSSYLILTNVAPQLLTGPRVVALPVDLDKAPLALWQDAGKDIALPVRLPKTGKAIARDWHGADVALTLADQKEENDQRLATIKIAASEKPRALGFIFVPESAPAKVDEAGKPASTPLSASVARPAFFDLARDETKRLRFDVAQGGLYRVETLGRMKTALRVGANVSPRLGEGEANGPGDNALVTAFLRAGGYRAAVTAKDSAGHLGLAVSPATLAPTAKLVDAGVARATLDSGKGAIVPIEITREGEYRIELLGLKQKWRARLEDADGWPLAAPGEMQRLTRRFEKGAYRLVVMPRDVEARMVARLTPILAAKTLEGHGPHPLPFSKAQKLQWREPQARDAPRAPDVWRFALYGDAEIDLSIGEGMAGEIFKGEKESVGKVAAGRSFKSKLPAGDYRVEARSLAHDDRLDYEISLNSKELQPDAPRAVQPPTHVDFSLANDSVVDLGSFGDIETIGVLKDGRGDVIERLQPRADDWNVALSRRLPAGNYRLELERLGAQPSAPVETEEAPSEETEEVSNEGEAAESEDAPLRGVELRLALPAEKNDGALALSGEKTLNGAGAHVLSLAPAPAASLALIAARSEADVAISVERRDGDGKWRAIGVERGRSPVAAWPAAGDAELRAVVWAIGGEDAPITLAARAVERRARRLGEVALDPVDGVAGICVAKVATPDAALVTLATKEDIAAGSVAGTLLRAARSGPLAPQAQELWLMGRGDCASRVDVAAFDWKGAEISLDIGEGERAHLVPLAPAAGKLRLWLARSAFAQPALDGGLGVGVAKGAALTLAGDSPLALWNGEGSAPMRLALGAIDVDTRPAIKGGALFSGIVPPMSAQPIDMDDAAGPLALDLAGGLAAFAQPRVVFGDGAATSRLLHGVKSRVLLVNMTQSPLPARIAREPGENKRLDAARAFTRFFPA
;
A
#
# COMPACT_ATOMS: atom_id res chain seq x y z
N SER A 1 -38.09 -33.43 -21.63
CA SER A 1 -38.77 -33.30 -22.93
C SER A 1 -39.35 -34.67 -23.30
N ASP A 2 -40.51 -34.69 -23.93
CA ASP A 2 -41.41 -35.85 -24.10
C ASP A 2 -40.92 -36.96 -25.06
N GLY A 3 -39.68 -36.88 -25.55
CA GLY A 3 -39.10 -37.85 -26.49
C GLY A 3 -39.82 -37.95 -27.84
N LYS A 4 -40.82 -37.10 -28.11
CA LYS A 4 -41.65 -37.11 -29.32
C LYS A 4 -41.50 -35.84 -30.16
N THR A 5 -41.06 -34.74 -29.56
CA THR A 5 -40.70 -33.51 -30.28
C THR A 5 -39.19 -33.43 -30.53
N ASN A 6 -38.79 -33.27 -31.80
CA ASN A 6 -37.40 -32.97 -32.15
C ASN A 6 -36.99 -31.65 -31.49
N ALA A 7 -35.98 -31.67 -30.63
CA ALA A 7 -35.37 -30.45 -30.11
C ALA A 7 -34.64 -29.74 -31.27
N ARG A 8 -35.10 -28.55 -31.66
CA ARG A 8 -34.37 -27.71 -32.62
C ARG A 8 -33.31 -26.94 -31.86
N LEU A 9 -32.05 -27.23 -32.16
CA LEU A 9 -30.88 -26.61 -31.54
C LEU A 9 -30.13 -25.83 -32.61
N GLU A 10 -30.12 -24.50 -32.48
CA GLU A 10 -29.51 -23.61 -33.48
C GLU A 10 -28.08 -23.31 -33.03
N VAL A 11 -27.12 -23.84 -33.79
CA VAL A 11 -25.69 -23.64 -33.54
C VAL A 11 -25.17 -22.70 -34.62
N SER A 12 -24.78 -21.50 -34.24
CA SER A 12 -24.18 -20.52 -35.15
C SER A 12 -22.66 -20.52 -35.02
N GLY A 13 -21.99 -20.63 -36.17
CA GLY A 13 -20.54 -20.67 -36.31
C GLY A 13 -20.13 -20.24 -37.71
N TYR A 14 -18.84 -20.02 -37.93
CA TYR A 14 -18.34 -19.65 -39.26
C TYR A 14 -18.44 -20.83 -40.24
N GLU A 15 -18.56 -20.52 -41.52
CA GLU A 15 -18.46 -21.52 -42.60
C GLU A 15 -17.11 -22.28 -42.49
N GLY A 16 -17.16 -23.62 -42.46
CA GLY A 16 -15.99 -24.48 -42.26
C GLY A 16 -15.56 -24.69 -40.79
N GLN A 17 -16.24 -24.09 -39.81
CA GLN A 17 -15.91 -24.27 -38.39
C GLN A 17 -16.30 -25.68 -37.90
N ALA A 18 -15.31 -26.50 -37.54
CA ALA A 18 -15.57 -27.75 -36.85
C ALA A 18 -16.12 -27.48 -35.43
N PHE A 19 -17.25 -28.08 -35.10
CA PHE A 19 -17.84 -28.05 -33.76
C PHE A 19 -18.28 -29.45 -33.37
N THR A 20 -18.35 -29.71 -32.06
CA THR A 20 -18.95 -30.93 -31.52
C THR A 20 -20.02 -30.49 -30.53
N LEU A 21 -21.28 -30.70 -30.89
CA LEU A 21 -22.40 -30.50 -29.99
C LEU A 21 -22.60 -31.79 -29.20
N ARG A 22 -22.57 -31.69 -27.87
CA ARG A 22 -22.83 -32.84 -26.99
C ARG A 22 -24.04 -32.53 -26.12
N GLY A 23 -25.16 -33.18 -26.41
CA GLY A 23 -26.32 -33.18 -25.52
C GLY A 23 -26.05 -34.09 -24.33
N LEU A 24 -25.99 -33.53 -23.12
CA LEU A 24 -25.91 -34.29 -21.88
C LEU A 24 -27.30 -34.26 -21.23
N ARG A 25 -27.87 -35.43 -20.96
CA ARG A 25 -29.02 -35.53 -20.07
C ARG A 25 -28.49 -35.53 -18.65
N GLN A 26 -28.53 -34.37 -18.01
CA GLN A 26 -28.04 -34.21 -16.64
C GLN A 26 -28.90 -35.06 -15.69
N SER A 27 -28.26 -35.97 -14.95
CA SER A 27 -28.92 -36.87 -14.00
C SER A 27 -27.87 -37.40 -13.02
N ASP A 28 -28.11 -37.21 -11.73
CA ASP A 28 -27.32 -37.78 -10.64
C ASP A 28 -27.81 -39.17 -10.22
N ARG A 29 -29.02 -39.54 -10.65
CA ARG A 29 -29.66 -40.84 -10.43
C ARG A 29 -30.47 -41.25 -11.66
N GLU A 30 -29.97 -42.22 -12.43
CA GLU A 30 -30.66 -42.72 -13.62
C GLU A 30 -30.97 -44.21 -13.49
N THR A 31 -32.26 -44.58 -13.65
CA THR A 31 -32.70 -45.97 -13.73
C THR A 31 -33.12 -46.33 -15.14
N PHE A 32 -32.71 -47.49 -15.64
CA PHE A 32 -33.01 -47.94 -17.00
C PHE A 32 -33.13 -49.46 -17.11
N GLU A 33 -33.82 -49.92 -18.16
CA GLU A 33 -33.94 -51.34 -18.53
C GLU A 33 -33.27 -51.56 -19.90
N ALA A 34 -32.39 -52.54 -19.99
CA ALA A 34 -31.68 -52.88 -21.22
C ALA A 34 -31.20 -54.33 -21.17
N SER A 35 -30.92 -54.93 -22.33
CA SER A 35 -30.47 -56.33 -22.41
C SER A 35 -29.41 -56.53 -23.49
N GLY A 36 -28.43 -57.39 -23.24
CA GLY A 36 -27.28 -57.62 -24.12
C GLY A 36 -26.05 -56.77 -23.74
N PRO A 37 -24.98 -56.82 -24.54
CA PRO A 37 -23.74 -56.10 -24.25
C PRO A 37 -23.91 -54.59 -24.44
N HIS A 38 -23.48 -53.82 -23.45
CA HIS A 38 -23.56 -52.36 -23.43
C HIS A 38 -22.25 -51.77 -22.91
N LEU A 39 -21.88 -50.61 -23.43
CA LEU A 39 -20.90 -49.75 -22.79
C LEU A 39 -21.62 -48.84 -21.80
N VAL A 40 -21.16 -48.82 -20.55
CA VAL A 40 -21.75 -48.01 -19.47
C VAL A 40 -20.74 -47.01 -18.96
N SER A 41 -21.10 -45.73 -18.92
CA SER A 41 -20.24 -44.66 -18.44
C SER A 41 -21.05 -43.50 -17.86
N VAL A 42 -20.36 -42.56 -17.22
CA VAL A 42 -20.90 -41.26 -16.80
C VAL A 42 -20.05 -40.19 -17.45
N ASP A 43 -20.68 -39.27 -18.16
CA ASP A 43 -20.02 -38.08 -18.69
C ASP A 43 -19.94 -37.02 -17.62
N LEU A 44 -18.80 -36.34 -17.51
CA LEU A 44 -18.52 -35.38 -16.44
C LEU A 44 -18.14 -34.00 -16.99
N ALA A 45 -18.56 -32.96 -16.29
CA ALA A 45 -17.93 -31.64 -16.32
C ALA A 45 -17.85 -31.09 -14.89
N GLY A 46 -16.76 -30.36 -14.57
CA GLY A 46 -16.53 -29.86 -13.21
C GLY A 46 -15.86 -30.86 -12.26
N ASP A 47 -15.02 -31.77 -12.79
CA ASP A 47 -14.20 -32.70 -12.00
C ASP A 47 -12.71 -32.44 -12.23
N GLY A 48 -11.91 -32.47 -11.16
CA GLY A 48 -10.46 -32.26 -11.15
C GLY A 48 -10.00 -30.88 -10.62
N GLY A 49 -8.70 -30.73 -10.42
CA GLY A 49 -8.11 -29.53 -9.83
C GLY A 49 -8.50 -29.39 -8.35
N ASP A 50 -9.30 -28.37 -8.05
CA ASP A 50 -9.82 -28.08 -6.70
C ASP A 50 -11.36 -28.15 -6.63
N GLU A 51 -12.01 -28.74 -7.63
CA GLU A 51 -13.44 -29.05 -7.58
C GLU A 51 -13.71 -30.28 -6.71
N ALA A 52 -14.94 -30.42 -6.22
CA ALA A 52 -15.37 -31.63 -5.51
C ALA A 52 -15.22 -32.86 -6.44
N PRO A 53 -14.57 -33.94 -5.99
CA PRO A 53 -14.29 -35.07 -6.86
C PRO A 53 -15.59 -35.78 -7.27
N ALA A 54 -15.71 -36.09 -8.55
CA ALA A 54 -16.81 -36.90 -9.07
C ALA A 54 -16.65 -38.35 -8.61
N THR A 55 -17.74 -38.95 -8.14
CA THR A 55 -17.81 -40.34 -7.68
C THR A 55 -19.10 -40.95 -8.19
N ALA A 56 -19.03 -42.19 -8.66
CA ALA A 56 -20.18 -42.86 -9.28
C ALA A 56 -20.19 -44.37 -9.00
N LEU A 57 -21.39 -44.96 -9.01
CA LEU A 57 -21.59 -46.41 -9.02
C LEU A 57 -22.60 -46.83 -10.07
N PHE A 58 -22.48 -48.08 -10.50
CA PHE A 58 -23.39 -48.78 -11.39
C PHE A 58 -23.88 -50.06 -10.70
N ALA A 59 -25.20 -50.26 -10.70
CA ALA A 59 -25.83 -51.35 -9.95
C ALA A 59 -27.05 -51.95 -10.67
N ARG A 60 -27.43 -53.17 -10.28
CA ARG A 60 -28.69 -53.83 -10.66
C ARG A 60 -29.71 -53.68 -9.54
N ILE A 61 -30.95 -53.40 -9.90
CA ILE A 61 -32.11 -53.46 -9.01
C ILE A 61 -32.69 -54.87 -9.13
N GLU A 62 -32.60 -55.65 -8.05
CA GLU A 62 -33.13 -57.01 -7.97
C GLU A 62 -34.66 -56.99 -7.79
N LYS A 63 -35.32 -58.12 -8.05
CA LYS A 63 -36.80 -58.21 -8.00
C LYS A 63 -37.40 -57.94 -6.61
N ASP A 64 -36.61 -58.13 -5.56
CA ASP A 64 -37.00 -57.83 -4.17
C ASP A 64 -36.76 -56.34 -3.81
N GLY A 65 -36.37 -55.51 -4.78
CA GLY A 65 -36.09 -54.08 -4.60
C GLY A 65 -34.70 -53.78 -4.04
N LYS A 66 -33.87 -54.79 -3.74
CA LYS A 66 -32.49 -54.57 -3.29
C LYS A 66 -31.60 -54.19 -4.46
N THR A 67 -30.59 -53.37 -4.18
CA THR A 67 -29.63 -52.93 -5.19
C THR A 67 -28.30 -53.66 -5.02
N ARG A 68 -27.85 -54.36 -6.06
CA ARG A 68 -26.54 -55.03 -6.12
C ARG A 68 -25.57 -54.23 -6.98
N VAL A 69 -24.50 -53.70 -6.38
CA VAL A 69 -23.47 -52.94 -7.11
C VAL A 69 -22.70 -53.87 -8.05
N ILE A 70 -22.55 -53.44 -9.31
CA ILE A 70 -21.80 -54.13 -10.36
C ILE A 70 -20.40 -53.52 -10.49
N ALA A 71 -20.32 -52.19 -10.50
CA ALA A 71 -19.06 -51.44 -10.59
C ALA A 71 -19.16 -50.12 -9.82
N SER A 72 -18.03 -49.60 -9.33
CA SER A 72 -17.96 -48.33 -8.60
C SER A 72 -16.60 -47.67 -8.77
N ASP A 73 -16.62 -46.34 -8.85
CA ASP A 73 -15.46 -45.44 -8.85
C ASP A 73 -15.33 -44.69 -7.50
N SER A 74 -16.07 -45.14 -6.48
CA SER A 74 -16.10 -44.51 -5.17
C SER A 74 -14.85 -44.81 -4.34
N PRO A 75 -14.38 -43.86 -3.51
CA PRO A 75 -13.35 -44.12 -2.51
C PRO A 75 -13.75 -45.25 -1.57
N ARG A 76 -12.79 -46.13 -1.26
CA ARG A 76 -12.98 -47.25 -0.34
C ARG A 76 -12.36 -46.95 1.02
N ILE A 77 -13.17 -47.02 2.07
CA ILE A 77 -12.75 -46.85 3.46
C ILE A 77 -12.96 -48.13 4.27
N GLY A 78 -12.24 -48.27 5.39
CA GLY A 78 -12.26 -49.47 6.24
C GLY A 78 -10.99 -50.32 6.09
N ALA A 79 -10.81 -51.27 7.02
CA ALA A 79 -9.65 -52.17 7.09
C ALA A 79 -8.28 -51.44 7.08
N GLY A 80 -8.18 -50.32 7.81
CA GLY A 80 -6.96 -49.50 7.87
C GLY A 80 -6.78 -48.52 6.71
N LYS A 81 -7.81 -48.32 5.88
CA LYS A 81 -7.85 -47.30 4.82
C LYS A 81 -8.80 -46.17 5.20
N ALA A 82 -8.34 -44.94 5.00
CA ALA A 82 -9.15 -43.73 5.06
C ALA A 82 -9.00 -42.96 3.75
N TRP A 83 -9.99 -42.16 3.42
CA TRP A 83 -10.00 -41.25 2.30
C TRP A 83 -9.79 -39.82 2.80
N ARG A 84 -9.00 -39.04 2.07
CA ARG A 84 -8.82 -37.61 2.32
C ARG A 84 -8.99 -36.84 1.01
N GLY A 85 -9.81 -35.81 1.02
CA GLY A 85 -10.08 -34.93 -0.12
C GLY A 85 -9.94 -33.46 0.26
N LYS A 86 -9.31 -32.66 -0.59
CA LYS A 86 -9.19 -31.20 -0.43
C LYS A 86 -9.72 -30.51 -1.68
N PHE A 87 -10.78 -29.71 -1.54
CA PHE A 87 -11.47 -29.05 -2.66
C PHE A 87 -12.24 -27.80 -2.19
N ASN A 88 -12.73 -26.99 -3.13
CA ASN A 88 -13.59 -25.84 -2.85
C ASN A 88 -15.03 -26.28 -2.61
N LEU A 89 -15.59 -25.83 -1.50
CA LEU A 89 -16.99 -26.01 -1.16
C LEU A 89 -17.74 -24.71 -1.47
N PHE A 90 -18.40 -24.68 -2.62
CA PHE A 90 -19.21 -23.53 -3.08
C PHE A 90 -20.68 -23.61 -2.66
N GLY A 91 -21.09 -24.72 -2.03
CA GLY A 91 -22.47 -25.02 -1.69
C GLY A 91 -22.62 -26.49 -1.26
N PRO A 92 -23.86 -26.95 -1.00
CA PRO A 92 -24.13 -28.33 -0.60
C PRO A 92 -23.50 -29.34 -1.55
N THR A 93 -22.69 -30.23 -1.00
CA THR A 93 -21.92 -31.22 -1.78
C THR A 93 -22.07 -32.60 -1.17
N SER A 94 -22.25 -33.63 -2.01
CA SER A 94 -22.16 -35.02 -1.60
C SER A 94 -20.91 -35.69 -2.18
N ILE A 95 -20.42 -36.74 -1.52
CA ILE A 95 -19.37 -37.64 -2.03
C ILE A 95 -19.81 -39.08 -1.77
N LEU A 96 -19.81 -39.92 -2.80
CA LEU A 96 -20.19 -41.33 -2.69
C LEU A 96 -18.97 -42.17 -2.32
N PHE A 97 -19.05 -42.95 -1.23
CA PHE A 97 -17.95 -43.81 -0.75
C PHE A 97 -18.44 -45.22 -0.39
N GLU A 98 -17.50 -46.18 -0.34
CA GLU A 98 -17.73 -47.57 0.07
C GLU A 98 -17.11 -47.84 1.44
N ALA A 99 -17.91 -48.25 2.42
CA ALA A 99 -17.45 -48.86 3.65
C ALA A 99 -17.25 -50.37 3.41
N THR A 100 -15.99 -50.81 3.41
CA THR A 100 -15.62 -52.18 3.02
C THR A 100 -15.85 -53.24 4.11
N ARG A 101 -16.05 -52.82 5.36
CA ARG A 101 -16.33 -53.67 6.53
C ARG A 101 -17.10 -52.89 7.58
N ASP A 102 -17.78 -53.63 8.44
CA ASP A 102 -18.44 -53.06 9.61
C ASP A 102 -17.42 -52.38 10.55
N GLY A 103 -17.83 -51.25 11.12
CA GLY A 103 -17.12 -50.58 12.20
C GLY A 103 -17.27 -49.06 12.22
N LEU A 104 -16.54 -48.47 13.18
CA LEU A 104 -16.53 -47.03 13.43
C LEU A 104 -15.81 -46.25 12.32
N VAL A 105 -16.45 -45.16 11.89
CA VAL A 105 -15.95 -44.18 10.93
C VAL A 105 -16.09 -42.79 11.55
N ALA A 106 -15.06 -41.96 11.39
CA ALA A 106 -15.06 -40.55 11.79
C ALA A 106 -14.96 -39.65 10.56
N ILE A 107 -15.60 -38.48 10.66
CA ILE A 107 -15.44 -37.35 9.75
C ILE A 107 -14.57 -36.31 10.45
N ASP A 108 -13.49 -35.88 9.80
CA ASP A 108 -12.70 -34.72 10.21
C ASP A 108 -12.72 -33.68 9.09
N THR A 109 -13.05 -32.44 9.43
CA THR A 109 -13.19 -31.33 8.48
C THR A 109 -12.35 -30.15 8.94
N LYS A 110 -11.53 -29.60 8.05
CA LYS A 110 -10.79 -28.35 8.26
C LYS A 110 -11.13 -27.34 7.17
N GLY A 111 -11.07 -26.05 7.51
CA GLY A 111 -11.41 -24.95 6.59
C GLY A 111 -12.83 -24.45 6.79
N VAL A 112 -13.68 -24.57 5.77
CA VAL A 112 -15.09 -24.12 5.82
C VAL A 112 -15.85 -24.81 6.95
N LYS A 113 -16.59 -24.04 7.74
CA LYS A 113 -17.51 -24.58 8.74
C LYS A 113 -18.68 -25.26 8.04
N VAL A 114 -18.84 -26.56 8.25
CA VAL A 114 -19.90 -27.36 7.65
C VAL A 114 -20.68 -28.14 8.70
N ASP A 115 -21.93 -28.44 8.38
CA ASP A 115 -22.62 -29.61 8.91
C ASP A 115 -22.33 -30.79 8.00
N ALA A 116 -21.61 -31.78 8.55
CA ALA A 116 -21.24 -32.99 7.84
C ALA A 116 -22.06 -34.18 8.35
N SER A 117 -22.63 -34.96 7.44
CA SER A 117 -23.43 -36.14 7.79
C SER A 117 -23.20 -37.29 6.82
N ILE A 118 -23.52 -38.51 7.27
CA ILE A 118 -23.48 -39.72 6.44
C ILE A 118 -24.90 -40.20 6.21
N GLU A 119 -25.23 -40.50 4.95
CA GLU A 119 -26.52 -41.03 4.52
C GLU A 119 -26.34 -42.32 3.72
N PRO A 120 -27.28 -43.28 3.76
CA PRO A 120 -27.19 -44.48 2.94
C PRO A 120 -27.37 -44.12 1.46
N ALA A 121 -26.45 -44.59 0.60
CA ALA A 121 -26.60 -44.40 -0.84
C ALA A 121 -27.54 -45.45 -1.47
N LEU A 122 -27.59 -46.66 -0.89
CA LEU A 122 -28.37 -47.79 -1.35
C LEU A 122 -29.04 -48.53 -0.17
N GLY A 123 -30.30 -48.93 -0.34
CA GLY A 123 -31.05 -49.74 0.65
C GLY A 123 -31.36 -49.02 1.97
N ALA A 124 -31.86 -49.77 2.96
CA ALA A 124 -32.25 -49.26 4.28
C ALA A 124 -31.13 -49.42 5.34
N LEU A 125 -29.87 -49.18 4.96
CA LEU A 125 -28.71 -49.28 5.87
C LEU A 125 -28.55 -47.97 6.67
N ALA A 126 -29.45 -47.71 7.62
CA ALA A 126 -29.43 -46.47 8.39
C ALA A 126 -28.08 -46.31 9.13
N PRO A 127 -27.29 -45.27 8.82
CA PRO A 127 -26.03 -44.99 9.51
C PRO A 127 -26.33 -44.63 10.97
N ARG A 128 -25.65 -45.27 11.92
CA ARG A 128 -25.89 -45.06 13.35
C ARG A 128 -24.84 -44.13 13.90
N ALA A 129 -25.23 -42.94 14.34
CA ALA A 129 -24.31 -42.06 15.07
C ALA A 129 -23.86 -42.75 16.36
N ASP A 130 -22.58 -42.58 16.74
CA ASP A 130 -21.95 -43.16 17.95
C ASP A 130 -22.57 -42.62 19.26
N GLY A 131 -23.50 -41.67 19.19
CA GLY A 131 -24.23 -41.07 20.33
C GLY A 131 -23.37 -40.19 21.26
N LYS A 132 -22.05 -40.40 21.26
CA LYS A 132 -21.06 -39.65 22.05
C LYS A 132 -20.38 -38.54 21.26
N ASN A 133 -20.27 -38.69 19.94
CA ASN A 133 -19.68 -37.70 19.05
C ASN A 133 -20.51 -37.64 17.76
N PRO A 134 -21.09 -36.47 17.39
CA PRO A 134 -21.92 -36.33 16.19
C PRO A 134 -21.15 -36.55 14.88
N ALA A 135 -19.81 -36.47 14.89
CA ALA A 135 -18.95 -36.72 13.73
C ALA A 135 -18.48 -38.18 13.62
N ARG A 136 -19.02 -39.10 14.43
CA ARG A 136 -18.69 -40.53 14.40
C ARG A 136 -19.92 -41.39 14.14
N TYR A 137 -19.73 -42.39 13.29
CA TYR A 137 -20.77 -43.30 12.84
C TYR A 137 -20.29 -44.75 12.96
N ASP A 138 -21.17 -45.63 13.44
CA ASP A 138 -21.02 -47.08 13.31
C ASP A 138 -21.72 -47.51 12.01
N LEU A 139 -20.91 -47.87 11.01
CA LEU A 139 -21.38 -48.22 9.67
C LEU A 139 -21.27 -49.72 9.45
N GLN A 140 -22.26 -50.28 8.74
CA GLN A 140 -22.16 -51.62 8.17
C GLN A 140 -21.43 -51.55 6.81
N ALA A 141 -20.92 -52.67 6.33
CA ALA A 141 -20.36 -52.74 4.99
C ALA A 141 -21.42 -52.35 3.93
N GLY A 142 -21.11 -51.36 3.09
CA GLY A 142 -22.08 -50.79 2.17
C GLY A 142 -21.64 -49.48 1.51
N TYR A 143 -22.56 -48.85 0.77
CA TYR A 143 -22.32 -47.60 0.04
C TYR A 143 -23.09 -46.45 0.68
N TYR A 144 -22.42 -45.32 0.85
CA TYR A 144 -22.92 -44.17 1.60
C TYR A 144 -22.58 -42.86 0.88
N PHE A 145 -23.35 -41.82 1.16
CA PHE A 145 -23.01 -40.44 0.84
C PHE A 145 -22.44 -39.74 2.07
N LEU A 146 -21.30 -39.09 1.93
CA LEU A 146 -20.88 -38.02 2.81
C LEU A 146 -21.53 -36.72 2.31
N LYS A 147 -22.38 -36.10 3.11
CA LYS A 147 -23.00 -34.80 2.85
C LYS A 147 -22.21 -33.71 3.57
N LEU A 148 -21.95 -32.62 2.88
CA LEU A 148 -21.25 -31.44 3.38
C LEU A 148 -22.10 -30.22 3.10
N GLU A 149 -22.68 -29.64 4.15
CA GLU A 149 -23.52 -28.44 4.08
C GLU A 149 -22.80 -27.24 4.71
N PRO A 150 -22.42 -26.21 3.94
CA PRO A 150 -21.80 -25.00 4.51
C PRO A 150 -22.74 -24.26 5.46
N LYS A 151 -22.20 -23.72 6.56
CA LYS A 151 -22.98 -22.88 7.50
C LYS A 151 -23.07 -21.43 7.02
N GLY A 152 -24.27 -20.92 6.78
CA GLY A 152 -24.50 -19.54 6.28
C GLY A 152 -23.97 -19.35 4.85
N ASP A 153 -23.55 -18.13 4.49
CA ASP A 153 -22.99 -17.82 3.17
C ASP A 153 -21.50 -18.19 3.02
N SER A 154 -21.01 -19.14 3.83
CA SER A 154 -19.60 -19.52 3.85
C SER A 154 -19.23 -20.39 2.65
N GLY A 155 -18.33 -19.89 1.80
CA GLY A 155 -17.67 -20.65 0.73
C GLY A 155 -16.15 -20.61 0.89
N GLY A 156 -15.46 -21.67 0.49
CA GLY A 156 -14.01 -21.75 0.62
C GLY A 156 -13.45 -23.17 0.53
N VAL A 157 -12.17 -23.33 0.87
CA VAL A 157 -11.51 -24.64 0.83
C VAL A 157 -11.93 -25.49 2.01
N ILE A 158 -12.30 -26.74 1.74
CA ILE A 158 -12.50 -27.78 2.75
C ILE A 158 -11.47 -28.90 2.57
N ASP A 159 -10.89 -29.34 3.67
CA ASP A 159 -10.05 -30.55 3.76
C ASP A 159 -10.80 -31.55 4.63
N VAL A 160 -11.26 -32.63 4.02
CA VAL A 160 -12.08 -33.67 4.63
C VAL A 160 -11.29 -34.96 4.71
N THR A 161 -11.27 -35.57 5.89
CA THR A 161 -10.80 -36.94 6.10
C THR A 161 -11.97 -37.81 6.57
N LEU A 162 -12.13 -38.96 5.95
CA LEU A 162 -13.17 -39.94 6.23
C LEU A 162 -12.56 -41.34 6.38
N GLY A 163 -12.77 -41.99 7.53
CA GLY A 163 -12.29 -43.35 7.77
C GLY A 163 -12.22 -43.74 9.25
N PRO A 164 -11.48 -44.82 9.60
CA PRO A 164 -11.34 -45.23 11.00
C PRO A 164 -10.84 -44.08 11.90
N PRO A 165 -11.44 -43.87 13.08
CA PRO A 165 -11.05 -42.78 13.97
C PRO A 165 -9.54 -42.78 14.30
N GLY A 166 -8.89 -41.62 14.16
CA GLY A 166 -7.47 -41.43 14.51
C GLY A 166 -6.47 -41.88 13.42
N LEU A 167 -6.92 -42.35 12.26
CA LEU A 167 -6.04 -42.71 11.16
C LEU A 167 -5.56 -41.46 10.40
N SER A 168 -4.26 -41.23 10.37
CA SER A 168 -3.64 -40.12 9.62
C SER A 168 -3.41 -40.50 8.16
N VAL A 169 -3.78 -39.62 7.24
CA VAL A 169 -3.62 -39.79 5.79
C VAL A 169 -2.88 -38.57 5.22
N SER A 170 -1.88 -38.82 4.37
CA SER A 170 -1.14 -37.76 3.66
C SER A 170 -2.07 -36.86 2.85
N ALA A 171 -1.67 -35.60 2.65
CA ALA A 171 -2.44 -34.65 1.87
C ALA A 171 -2.64 -35.16 0.43
N PRO A 172 -3.84 -35.02 -0.14
CA PRO A 172 -4.13 -35.49 -1.49
C PRO A 172 -3.35 -34.66 -2.53
N ALA A 173 -2.83 -35.32 -3.55
CA ALA A 173 -2.35 -34.64 -4.76
C ALA A 173 -3.55 -34.08 -5.55
N ALA A 174 -3.33 -33.03 -6.35
CA ALA A 174 -4.37 -32.47 -7.20
C ALA A 174 -4.92 -33.53 -8.16
N ALA A 175 -6.25 -33.72 -8.15
CA ALA A 175 -6.88 -34.70 -9.01
C ALA A 175 -6.82 -34.25 -10.48
N PRO A 176 -6.44 -35.14 -11.43
CA PRO A 176 -6.51 -34.81 -12.86
C PRO A 176 -7.97 -34.59 -13.27
N SER A 177 -8.20 -33.69 -14.22
CA SER A 177 -9.54 -33.51 -14.77
C SER A 177 -9.99 -34.74 -15.55
N ARG A 178 -11.21 -35.20 -15.25
CA ARG A 178 -11.85 -36.31 -15.98
C ARG A 178 -13.06 -35.78 -16.74
N SER A 179 -13.19 -36.21 -17.99
CA SER A 179 -14.38 -35.94 -18.80
C SER A 179 -15.41 -37.08 -18.74
N THR A 180 -15.05 -38.23 -18.16
CA THR A 180 -15.94 -39.38 -18.00
C THR A 180 -15.44 -40.35 -16.93
N ILE A 181 -16.36 -41.06 -16.28
CA ILE A 181 -16.12 -42.28 -15.51
C ILE A 181 -16.62 -43.45 -16.35
N SER A 182 -15.74 -44.38 -16.71
CA SER A 182 -16.10 -45.57 -17.48
C SER A 182 -16.30 -46.77 -16.56
N PHE A 183 -17.44 -47.46 -16.69
CA PHE A 183 -17.67 -48.78 -16.10
C PHE A 183 -17.38 -49.92 -17.10
N GLY A 184 -16.84 -49.59 -18.28
CA GLY A 184 -16.49 -50.55 -19.31
C GLY A 184 -17.70 -51.23 -19.97
N THR A 185 -17.43 -52.35 -20.62
CA THR A 185 -18.46 -53.19 -21.27
C THR A 185 -19.13 -54.09 -20.23
N GLN A 186 -20.46 -54.04 -20.18
CA GLN A 186 -21.31 -54.79 -19.28
C GLN A 186 -22.32 -55.61 -20.09
N THR A 187 -22.52 -56.89 -19.74
CA THR A 187 -23.57 -57.72 -20.35
C THR A 187 -24.81 -57.63 -19.48
N LEU A 188 -25.84 -56.96 -19.97
CA LEU A 188 -27.08 -56.70 -19.25
C LEU A 188 -28.08 -57.84 -19.49
N GLU A 189 -28.80 -58.23 -18.44
CA GLU A 189 -29.79 -59.32 -18.46
C GLU A 189 -31.15 -58.82 -18.93
N ARG A 190 -31.90 -59.69 -19.61
CA ARG A 190 -33.26 -59.41 -20.04
C ARG A 190 -34.18 -59.18 -18.83
N ASP A 191 -35.14 -58.28 -18.98
CA ASP A 191 -36.16 -57.94 -17.96
C ASP A 191 -35.57 -57.54 -16.60
N SER A 192 -34.40 -56.89 -16.61
CA SER A 192 -33.70 -56.40 -15.43
C SER A 192 -33.59 -54.88 -15.43
N SER A 193 -33.73 -54.28 -14.24
CA SER A 193 -33.59 -52.84 -14.04
C SER A 193 -32.22 -52.51 -13.45
N TYR A 194 -31.62 -51.42 -13.92
CA TYR A 194 -30.28 -50.97 -13.57
C TYR A 194 -30.31 -49.53 -13.06
N LEU A 195 -29.31 -49.17 -12.26
CA LEU A 195 -29.13 -47.86 -11.64
C LEU A 195 -27.71 -47.36 -11.87
N ILE A 196 -27.59 -46.11 -12.33
CA ILE A 196 -26.36 -45.31 -12.24
C ILE A 196 -26.61 -44.21 -11.22
N LEU A 197 -25.70 -44.08 -10.26
CA LEU A 197 -25.78 -43.11 -9.18
C LEU A 197 -24.46 -42.34 -9.09
N THR A 198 -24.53 -41.01 -9.00
CA THR A 198 -23.37 -40.12 -8.83
C THR A 198 -23.51 -39.26 -7.59
N ASN A 199 -22.43 -38.61 -7.19
CA ASN A 199 -22.50 -37.51 -6.24
C ASN A 199 -22.93 -36.19 -6.91
N VAL A 200 -23.16 -35.18 -6.08
CA VAL A 200 -23.68 -33.85 -6.48
C VAL A 200 -22.79 -32.77 -5.89
N ALA A 201 -22.45 -31.76 -6.69
CA ALA A 201 -21.80 -30.53 -6.24
C ALA A 201 -22.25 -29.36 -7.14
N PRO A 202 -22.20 -28.08 -6.69
CA PRO A 202 -22.72 -26.94 -7.44
C PRO A 202 -22.16 -26.76 -8.87
N GLN A 203 -20.92 -27.20 -9.11
CA GLN A 203 -20.25 -27.09 -10.42
C GLN A 203 -20.08 -28.44 -11.13
N LEU A 204 -20.53 -29.53 -10.51
CA LEU A 204 -20.41 -30.88 -11.07
C LEU A 204 -21.64 -31.22 -11.92
N LEU A 205 -21.42 -31.44 -13.20
CA LEU A 205 -22.42 -31.92 -14.15
C LEU A 205 -22.16 -33.40 -14.46
N THR A 206 -23.14 -34.25 -14.22
CA THR A 206 -23.08 -35.68 -14.50
C THR A 206 -24.13 -36.09 -15.54
N GLY A 207 -23.71 -36.91 -16.50
CA GLY A 207 -24.56 -37.42 -17.57
C GLY A 207 -24.40 -38.93 -17.76
N PRO A 208 -25.24 -39.76 -17.13
CA PRO A 208 -25.22 -41.21 -17.31
C PRO A 208 -25.41 -41.59 -18.78
N ARG A 209 -24.59 -42.52 -19.26
CA ARG A 209 -24.56 -42.94 -20.66
C ARG A 209 -24.52 -44.46 -20.77
N VAL A 210 -25.47 -44.99 -21.53
CA VAL A 210 -25.62 -46.42 -21.78
C VAL A 210 -25.72 -46.61 -23.30
N VAL A 211 -24.73 -47.27 -23.90
CA VAL A 211 -24.63 -47.46 -25.35
C VAL A 211 -24.66 -48.95 -25.67
N ALA A 212 -25.65 -49.39 -26.45
CA ALA A 212 -25.72 -50.78 -26.90
C ALA A 212 -24.53 -51.13 -27.79
N LEU A 213 -24.01 -52.35 -27.62
CA LEU A 213 -22.96 -52.93 -28.47
C LEU A 213 -23.56 -53.99 -29.39
N PRO A 214 -23.16 -54.06 -30.68
CA PRO A 214 -22.23 -53.17 -31.38
C PRO A 214 -22.74 -51.72 -31.51
N VAL A 215 -21.85 -50.73 -31.37
CA VAL A 215 -22.19 -49.30 -31.46
C VAL A 215 -22.59 -48.92 -32.88
N ASP A 216 -23.75 -48.28 -33.04
CA ASP A 216 -24.24 -47.79 -34.33
C ASP A 216 -23.71 -46.37 -34.61
N LEU A 217 -22.52 -46.28 -35.22
CA LEU A 217 -21.85 -44.98 -35.47
C LEU A 217 -22.53 -44.15 -36.58
N ASP A 218 -23.45 -44.75 -37.33
CA ASP A 218 -24.32 -44.05 -38.29
C ASP A 218 -25.34 -43.15 -37.58
N LYS A 219 -25.81 -43.59 -36.40
CA LYS A 219 -26.82 -42.86 -35.64
C LYS A 219 -26.25 -41.74 -34.79
N ALA A 220 -25.06 -41.94 -34.22
CA ALA A 220 -24.43 -40.93 -33.38
C ALA A 220 -22.91 -41.16 -33.22
N PRO A 221 -22.12 -40.09 -33.09
CA PRO A 221 -20.73 -40.20 -32.70
C PRO A 221 -20.56 -40.71 -31.27
N LEU A 222 -19.44 -41.39 -31.01
CA LEU A 222 -19.11 -41.93 -29.69
C LEU A 222 -17.87 -41.24 -29.13
N ALA A 223 -18.02 -40.53 -28.00
CA ALA A 223 -16.87 -40.13 -27.20
C ALA A 223 -16.49 -41.24 -26.20
N LEU A 224 -15.21 -41.54 -26.08
CA LEU A 224 -14.63 -42.47 -25.10
C LEU A 224 -13.41 -41.85 -24.43
N TRP A 225 -13.09 -42.35 -23.24
CA TRP A 225 -11.82 -42.09 -22.58
C TRP A 225 -10.94 -43.32 -22.63
N GLN A 226 -9.66 -43.10 -22.95
CA GLN A 226 -8.63 -44.11 -22.94
C GLN A 226 -7.69 -43.84 -21.77
N ASP A 227 -7.61 -44.79 -20.83
CA ASP A 227 -6.58 -44.74 -19.77
C ASP A 227 -5.19 -44.97 -20.36
N ALA A 228 -4.17 -44.45 -19.67
CA ALA A 228 -2.78 -44.76 -20.02
C ALA A 228 -2.54 -46.28 -20.00
N GLY A 229 -1.86 -46.79 -21.02
CA GLY A 229 -1.48 -48.20 -21.15
C GLY A 229 -2.61 -49.16 -21.56
N LYS A 230 -3.84 -48.70 -21.84
CA LYS A 230 -4.95 -49.57 -22.24
C LYS A 230 -5.30 -49.46 -23.72
N ASP A 231 -5.45 -50.60 -24.39
CA ASP A 231 -6.02 -50.67 -25.74
C ASP A 231 -7.54 -50.45 -25.73
N ILE A 232 -8.10 -50.03 -26.88
CA ILE A 232 -9.55 -50.01 -27.10
C ILE A 232 -9.90 -51.08 -28.12
N ALA A 233 -10.88 -51.93 -27.79
CA ALA A 233 -11.55 -52.83 -28.71
C ALA A 233 -13.07 -52.58 -28.62
N LEU A 234 -13.64 -52.00 -29.67
CA LEU A 234 -15.04 -51.57 -29.69
C LEU A 234 -15.78 -52.23 -30.86
N PRO A 235 -16.76 -53.12 -30.60
CA PRO A 235 -17.63 -53.63 -31.64
C PRO A 235 -18.54 -52.49 -32.14
N VAL A 236 -18.56 -52.29 -33.45
CA VAL A 236 -19.32 -51.25 -34.14
C VAL A 236 -20.13 -51.81 -35.30
N ARG A 237 -21.20 -51.12 -35.61
CA ARG A 237 -22.04 -51.26 -36.78
C ARG A 237 -21.86 -50.00 -37.61
N LEU A 238 -21.40 -50.19 -38.84
CA LEU A 238 -21.09 -49.14 -39.79
C LEU A 238 -21.95 -49.32 -41.05
N PRO A 239 -22.30 -48.26 -41.77
CA PRO A 239 -22.83 -48.38 -43.12
C PRO A 239 -21.85 -49.07 -44.09
N LYS A 240 -22.37 -49.64 -45.19
CA LYS A 240 -21.57 -50.32 -46.23
C LYS A 240 -20.52 -49.41 -46.88
N THR A 241 -20.85 -48.13 -47.10
CA THR A 241 -19.99 -47.15 -47.80
C THR A 241 -19.65 -45.98 -46.88
N GLY A 242 -18.36 -45.63 -46.80
CA GLY A 242 -17.82 -44.63 -45.87
C GLY A 242 -16.73 -45.17 -44.93
N LYS A 243 -16.23 -44.31 -44.03
CA LYS A 243 -15.09 -44.61 -43.14
C LYS A 243 -15.37 -44.20 -41.70
N ALA A 244 -14.93 -45.02 -40.75
CA ALA A 244 -14.85 -44.65 -39.33
C ALA A 244 -13.53 -43.89 -39.08
N ILE A 245 -13.60 -42.80 -38.32
CA ILE A 245 -12.45 -41.97 -37.92
C ILE A 245 -12.48 -41.81 -36.40
N ALA A 246 -11.30 -41.88 -35.78
CA ALA A 246 -11.10 -41.53 -34.38
C ALA A 246 -10.28 -40.26 -34.30
N ARG A 247 -10.64 -39.33 -33.42
CA ARG A 247 -9.90 -38.09 -33.16
C ARG A 247 -9.65 -37.90 -31.68
N ASP A 248 -8.54 -37.28 -31.33
CA ASP A 248 -8.28 -36.85 -29.95
C ASP A 248 -8.98 -35.50 -29.64
N TRP A 249 -8.81 -35.02 -28.41
CA TRP A 249 -9.39 -33.76 -27.95
C TRP A 249 -8.77 -32.49 -28.58
N HIS A 250 -7.62 -32.61 -29.24
CA HIS A 250 -7.05 -31.55 -30.07
C HIS A 250 -7.59 -31.57 -31.51
N GLY A 251 -8.39 -32.60 -31.85
CA GLY A 251 -8.94 -32.81 -33.18
C GLY A 251 -7.98 -33.52 -34.13
N ALA A 252 -6.86 -34.06 -33.64
CA ALA A 252 -5.92 -34.83 -34.44
C ALA A 252 -6.45 -36.24 -34.69
N ASP A 253 -6.30 -36.74 -35.91
CA ASP A 253 -6.71 -38.10 -36.27
C ASP A 253 -5.85 -39.13 -35.53
N VAL A 254 -6.50 -40.11 -34.91
CA VAL A 254 -5.90 -41.21 -34.18
C VAL A 254 -6.00 -42.48 -35.02
N ALA A 255 -4.86 -43.13 -35.23
CA ALA A 255 -4.81 -44.37 -36.00
C ALA A 255 -5.72 -45.44 -35.39
N LEU A 256 -6.59 -46.01 -36.22
CA LEU A 256 -7.49 -47.11 -35.87
C LEU A 256 -7.41 -48.21 -36.91
N THR A 257 -7.68 -49.44 -36.48
CA THR A 257 -7.81 -50.61 -37.37
C THR A 257 -9.19 -51.25 -37.19
N LEU A 258 -9.72 -51.84 -38.27
CA LEU A 258 -11.01 -52.55 -38.27
C LEU A 258 -10.74 -54.06 -38.36
N ALA A 259 -10.98 -54.79 -37.28
CA ALA A 259 -10.91 -56.24 -37.21
C ALA A 259 -12.31 -56.88 -37.35
N ASP A 260 -12.36 -58.20 -37.57
CA ASP A 260 -13.58 -59.03 -37.51
C ASP A 260 -14.75 -58.52 -38.36
N GLN A 261 -14.45 -58.07 -39.59
CA GLN A 261 -15.46 -57.46 -40.46
C GLN A 261 -16.43 -58.50 -41.03
N LYS A 262 -17.73 -58.24 -40.90
CA LYS A 262 -18.81 -59.03 -41.49
C LYS A 262 -19.91 -58.12 -42.02
N GLU A 263 -20.44 -58.43 -43.20
CA GLU A 263 -21.59 -57.70 -43.76
C GLU A 263 -22.92 -58.39 -43.39
N GLU A 264 -23.90 -57.59 -42.96
CA GLU A 264 -25.23 -58.05 -42.57
C GLU A 264 -26.26 -56.91 -42.78
N ASN A 265 -27.36 -57.18 -43.51
CA ASN A 265 -28.49 -56.25 -43.70
C ASN A 265 -28.10 -54.80 -44.05
N ASP A 266 -27.32 -54.62 -45.13
CA ASP A 266 -26.81 -53.31 -45.59
C ASP A 266 -25.90 -52.54 -44.61
N GLN A 267 -25.40 -53.23 -43.58
CA GLN A 267 -24.42 -52.72 -42.63
C GLN A 267 -23.20 -53.63 -42.53
N ARG A 268 -22.06 -53.08 -42.12
CA ARG A 268 -20.84 -53.80 -41.78
C ARG A 268 -20.65 -53.80 -40.27
N LEU A 269 -20.64 -54.97 -39.68
CA LEU A 269 -20.18 -55.21 -38.33
C LEU A 269 -18.65 -55.30 -38.34
N ALA A 270 -17.98 -54.63 -37.41
CA ALA A 270 -16.54 -54.65 -37.27
C ALA A 270 -16.13 -54.37 -35.83
N THR A 271 -14.89 -54.66 -35.47
CA THR A 271 -14.30 -54.24 -34.19
C THR A 271 -13.25 -53.16 -34.46
N ILE A 272 -13.46 -51.94 -33.97
CA ILE A 272 -12.44 -50.89 -33.99
C ILE A 272 -11.39 -51.20 -32.92
N LYS A 273 -10.12 -51.23 -33.32
CA LYS A 273 -8.96 -51.38 -32.43
C LYS A 273 -8.07 -50.13 -32.47
N ILE A 274 -7.76 -49.59 -31.30
CA ILE A 274 -6.80 -48.49 -31.09
C ILE A 274 -5.77 -48.93 -30.05
N ALA A 275 -4.49 -48.73 -30.36
CA ALA A 275 -3.38 -49.07 -29.48
C ALA A 275 -3.32 -48.20 -28.22
N ALA A 276 -2.72 -48.73 -27.16
CA ALA A 276 -2.46 -48.07 -25.90
C ALA A 276 -1.73 -46.74 -26.07
N SER A 277 -2.05 -45.79 -25.19
CA SER A 277 -1.45 -44.47 -25.12
C SER A 277 -0.60 -44.35 -23.86
N GLU A 278 0.55 -43.67 -23.90
CA GLU A 278 1.37 -43.41 -22.70
C GLU A 278 0.65 -42.51 -21.69
N LYS A 279 -0.23 -41.62 -22.18
CA LYS A 279 -1.01 -40.70 -21.37
C LYS A 279 -2.50 -40.96 -21.56
N PRO A 280 -3.33 -40.76 -20.52
CA PRO A 280 -4.77 -40.88 -20.67
C PRO A 280 -5.28 -39.77 -21.61
N ARG A 281 -6.29 -40.07 -22.43
CA ARG A 281 -6.81 -39.14 -23.44
C ARG A 281 -8.29 -39.36 -23.74
N ALA A 282 -8.99 -38.28 -24.12
CA ALA A 282 -10.33 -38.36 -24.69
C ALA A 282 -10.26 -38.61 -26.20
N LEU A 283 -11.16 -39.45 -26.70
CA LEU A 283 -11.29 -39.85 -28.10
C LEU A 283 -12.73 -39.66 -28.57
N GLY A 284 -12.89 -39.15 -29.79
CA GLY A 284 -14.17 -39.08 -30.50
C GLY A 284 -14.16 -39.99 -31.73
N PHE A 285 -15.15 -40.88 -31.83
CA PHE A 285 -15.37 -41.77 -32.96
C PHE A 285 -16.54 -41.25 -33.79
N ILE A 286 -16.32 -41.09 -35.09
CA ILE A 286 -17.29 -40.57 -36.06
C ILE A 286 -17.31 -41.46 -37.30
N PHE A 287 -18.48 -41.62 -37.91
CA PHE A 287 -18.62 -42.20 -39.24
C PHE A 287 -18.74 -41.08 -40.27
N VAL A 288 -18.02 -41.21 -41.38
CA VAL A 288 -18.09 -40.29 -42.52
C VAL A 288 -18.65 -41.06 -43.72
N PRO A 289 -19.87 -40.75 -44.20
CA PRO A 289 -20.46 -41.40 -45.36
C PRO A 289 -19.67 -41.07 -46.62
N GLU A 290 -19.65 -42.00 -47.57
CA GLU A 290 -19.04 -41.79 -48.88
C GLU A 290 -19.99 -40.94 -49.74
N SER A 291 -19.75 -39.63 -49.79
CA SER A 291 -20.48 -38.72 -50.69
C SER A 291 -19.91 -38.81 -52.10
N ALA A 292 -20.78 -38.88 -53.12
CA ALA A 292 -20.45 -38.55 -54.52
C ALA A 292 -19.73 -37.19 -54.56
N PRO A 293 -18.79 -36.95 -55.49
CA PRO A 293 -17.89 -35.81 -55.43
C PRO A 293 -18.72 -34.53 -55.32
N ALA A 294 -18.62 -33.88 -54.17
CA ALA A 294 -18.93 -32.46 -54.08
C ALA A 294 -18.14 -31.79 -55.19
N LYS A 295 -18.76 -30.81 -55.87
CA LYS A 295 -18.05 -29.88 -56.75
C LYS A 295 -16.71 -29.56 -56.10
N VAL A 296 -15.66 -29.54 -56.92
CA VAL A 296 -14.38 -28.96 -56.55
C VAL A 296 -14.67 -27.53 -56.08
N ASP A 297 -14.87 -27.36 -54.78
CA ASP A 297 -14.51 -26.13 -54.12
C ASP A 297 -13.02 -25.99 -54.36
N GLU A 298 -12.65 -24.86 -54.95
CA GLU A 298 -11.29 -24.53 -55.32
C GLU A 298 -10.31 -25.03 -54.26
N ALA A 299 -9.43 -25.94 -54.68
CA ALA A 299 -8.18 -26.19 -54.01
C ALA A 299 -7.41 -24.86 -53.95
N GLY A 300 -7.63 -24.08 -52.89
CA GLY A 300 -7.15 -22.70 -52.85
C GLY A 300 -7.32 -21.97 -51.52
N LYS A 301 -8.07 -22.47 -50.54
CA LYS A 301 -7.99 -21.94 -49.17
C LYS A 301 -7.43 -23.00 -48.22
N PRO A 302 -6.22 -22.82 -47.68
CA PRO A 302 -5.76 -23.66 -46.57
C PRO A 302 -6.82 -23.59 -45.47
N ALA A 303 -7.11 -24.75 -44.85
CA ALA A 303 -7.91 -24.80 -43.63
C ALA A 303 -7.42 -23.68 -42.70
N SER A 304 -8.29 -22.74 -42.32
CA SER A 304 -7.85 -21.60 -41.51
C SER A 304 -7.24 -22.15 -40.24
N THR A 305 -5.93 -21.94 -40.08
CA THR A 305 -5.24 -22.34 -38.87
C THR A 305 -5.99 -21.70 -37.70
N PRO A 306 -6.46 -22.48 -36.71
CA PRO A 306 -7.18 -21.89 -35.58
C PRO A 306 -6.27 -20.83 -34.96
N LEU A 307 -6.74 -19.58 -34.90
CA LEU A 307 -5.93 -18.53 -34.32
C LEU A 307 -5.58 -18.93 -32.88
N SER A 308 -4.29 -18.92 -32.59
CA SER A 308 -3.75 -19.20 -31.27
C SER A 308 -2.90 -18.02 -30.81
N ALA A 309 -3.06 -17.62 -29.55
CA ALA A 309 -2.14 -16.75 -28.87
C ALA A 309 -1.25 -17.59 -27.95
N SER A 310 -0.02 -17.13 -27.72
CA SER A 310 0.88 -17.72 -26.74
C SER A 310 1.14 -16.73 -25.62
N VAL A 311 1.32 -17.23 -24.40
CA VAL A 311 1.73 -16.38 -23.28
C VAL A 311 3.04 -15.66 -23.63
N ALA A 312 3.10 -14.36 -23.31
CA ALA A 312 4.19 -13.43 -23.56
C ALA A 312 4.46 -13.03 -25.03
N ARG A 313 3.73 -13.57 -26.02
CA ARG A 313 3.85 -13.10 -27.42
C ARG A 313 2.48 -12.71 -27.99
N PRO A 314 2.26 -11.44 -28.36
CA PRO A 314 1.00 -10.99 -28.93
C PRO A 314 0.68 -11.71 -30.25
N ALA A 315 -0.59 -12.08 -30.44
CA ALA A 315 -1.12 -12.60 -31.69
C ALA A 315 -1.87 -11.48 -32.44
N PHE A 316 -1.48 -11.18 -33.67
CA PHE A 316 -2.06 -10.10 -34.47
C PHE A 316 -3.05 -10.62 -35.51
N PHE A 317 -4.16 -9.92 -35.71
CA PHE A 317 -5.24 -10.28 -36.63
C PHE A 317 -6.16 -9.11 -36.94
N ASP A 318 -6.91 -9.21 -38.03
CA ASP A 318 -7.90 -8.19 -38.43
C ASP A 318 -9.31 -8.54 -37.95
N LEU A 319 -10.13 -7.53 -37.67
CA LEU A 319 -11.57 -7.66 -37.41
C LEU A 319 -12.36 -6.66 -38.26
N ALA A 320 -13.44 -7.13 -38.89
CA ALA A 320 -14.48 -6.28 -39.45
C ALA A 320 -15.36 -5.69 -38.32
N ARG A 321 -16.21 -4.72 -38.69
CA ARG A 321 -17.11 -4.05 -37.74
C ARG A 321 -18.04 -5.07 -37.08
N ASP A 322 -18.07 -5.07 -35.75
CA ASP A 322 -18.87 -5.98 -34.91
C ASP A 322 -18.54 -7.48 -35.06
N GLU A 323 -17.44 -7.81 -35.75
CA GLU A 323 -16.96 -9.18 -35.89
C GLU A 323 -16.33 -9.69 -34.59
N THR A 324 -16.50 -10.98 -34.29
CA THR A 324 -15.90 -11.65 -33.13
C THR A 324 -14.97 -12.80 -33.52
N LYS A 325 -13.65 -12.66 -33.31
CA LYS A 325 -12.68 -13.76 -33.48
C LYS A 325 -12.36 -14.45 -32.17
N ARG A 326 -12.14 -15.76 -32.23
CA ARG A 326 -11.80 -16.59 -31.06
C ARG A 326 -10.38 -17.12 -31.18
N LEU A 327 -9.59 -16.91 -30.14
CA LEU A 327 -8.20 -17.35 -30.05
C LEU A 327 -8.06 -18.36 -28.91
N ARG A 328 -7.30 -19.43 -29.13
CA ARG A 328 -6.90 -20.37 -28.07
C ARG A 328 -5.55 -19.98 -27.50
N PHE A 329 -5.33 -20.20 -26.21
CA PHE A 329 -4.02 -20.04 -25.59
C PHE A 329 -3.85 -20.99 -24.41
N ASP A 330 -2.62 -21.41 -24.16
CA ASP A 330 -2.27 -22.31 -23.05
C ASP A 330 -1.51 -21.57 -21.97
N VAL A 331 -1.91 -21.81 -20.73
CA VAL A 331 -1.23 -21.32 -19.53
C VAL A 331 -0.39 -22.46 -18.97
N ALA A 332 0.92 -22.26 -18.85
CA ALA A 332 1.82 -23.30 -18.34
C ALA A 332 1.83 -23.39 -16.80
N GLN A 333 1.67 -22.25 -16.13
CA GLN A 333 1.68 -22.14 -14.67
C GLN A 333 0.49 -21.32 -14.20
N GLY A 334 -0.19 -21.78 -13.15
CA GLY A 334 -1.30 -21.02 -12.58
C GLY A 334 -0.84 -19.68 -12.00
N GLY A 335 -1.65 -18.65 -12.15
CA GLY A 335 -1.34 -17.30 -11.68
C GLY A 335 -2.37 -16.27 -12.10
N LEU A 336 -2.15 -15.01 -11.75
CA LEU A 336 -2.93 -13.89 -12.27
C LEU A 336 -2.43 -13.55 -13.68
N TYR A 337 -3.31 -13.57 -14.67
CA TYR A 337 -3.00 -13.24 -16.05
C TYR A 337 -3.76 -12.01 -16.51
N ARG A 338 -3.08 -11.21 -17.33
CA ARG A 338 -3.60 -10.05 -18.04
C ARG A 338 -3.80 -10.45 -19.51
N VAL A 339 -5.05 -10.40 -19.97
CA VAL A 339 -5.44 -10.67 -21.36
C VAL A 339 -5.98 -9.37 -21.95
N GLU A 340 -5.33 -8.85 -22.97
CA GLU A 340 -5.57 -7.49 -23.46
C GLU A 340 -5.54 -7.45 -24.99
N THR A 341 -6.46 -6.70 -25.60
CA THR A 341 -6.35 -6.35 -27.02
C THR A 341 -5.40 -5.15 -27.21
N LEU A 342 -4.62 -5.16 -28.29
CA LEU A 342 -3.69 -4.09 -28.62
C LEU A 342 -4.15 -3.37 -29.88
N GLY A 343 -3.93 -2.05 -29.94
CA GLY A 343 -4.25 -1.25 -31.12
C GLY A 343 -5.03 0.01 -30.76
N ARG A 344 -5.76 0.54 -31.74
CA ARG A 344 -6.58 1.77 -31.60
C ARG A 344 -8.08 1.50 -31.80
N MET A 345 -8.48 0.23 -31.79
CA MET A 345 -9.84 -0.21 -32.04
C MET A 345 -10.61 -0.34 -30.72
N LYS A 346 -11.85 0.15 -30.73
CA LYS A 346 -12.77 -0.13 -29.63
C LYS A 346 -13.17 -1.61 -29.67
N THR A 347 -12.90 -2.34 -28.60
CA THR A 347 -13.08 -3.79 -28.57
C THR A 347 -13.77 -4.26 -27.29
N ALA A 348 -14.33 -5.47 -27.34
CA ALA A 348 -14.77 -6.26 -26.20
C ALA A 348 -14.03 -7.61 -26.19
N LEU A 349 -13.73 -8.13 -25.00
CA LEU A 349 -13.00 -9.37 -24.78
C LEU A 349 -13.78 -10.21 -23.78
N ARG A 350 -13.91 -11.51 -24.07
CA ARG A 350 -14.39 -12.52 -23.11
C ARG A 350 -13.39 -13.66 -23.02
N VAL A 351 -12.92 -13.95 -21.82
CA VAL A 351 -12.03 -15.08 -21.52
C VAL A 351 -12.85 -16.22 -20.93
N GLY A 352 -12.61 -17.44 -21.40
CA GLY A 352 -13.28 -18.65 -20.91
C GLY A 352 -12.36 -19.87 -20.95
N ALA A 353 -12.68 -20.89 -20.16
CA ALA A 353 -12.15 -22.23 -20.32
C ALA A 353 -13.01 -23.03 -21.31
N ASN A 354 -12.60 -24.26 -21.61
CA ASN A 354 -13.34 -25.19 -22.46
C ASN A 354 -14.75 -25.50 -21.89
N VAL A 355 -14.88 -25.59 -20.56
CA VAL A 355 -16.15 -25.93 -19.88
C VAL A 355 -16.82 -24.75 -19.18
N SER A 356 -16.07 -23.70 -18.80
CA SER A 356 -16.62 -22.45 -18.28
C SER A 356 -16.48 -21.34 -19.32
N PRO A 357 -17.54 -20.97 -20.05
CA PRO A 357 -17.45 -20.00 -21.15
C PRO A 357 -17.18 -18.57 -20.71
N ARG A 358 -17.25 -18.26 -19.41
CA ARG A 358 -17.14 -16.90 -18.89
C ARG A 358 -16.34 -16.89 -17.59
N LEU A 359 -15.03 -16.73 -17.71
CA LEU A 359 -14.10 -16.47 -16.60
C LEU A 359 -13.90 -14.98 -16.35
N GLY A 360 -14.07 -14.16 -17.38
CA GLY A 360 -14.01 -12.71 -17.30
C GLY A 360 -14.38 -12.07 -18.62
N GLU A 361 -14.79 -10.81 -18.57
CA GLU A 361 -15.05 -9.99 -19.75
C GLU A 361 -14.71 -8.52 -19.48
N GLY A 362 -14.41 -7.80 -20.55
CA GLY A 362 -14.12 -6.37 -20.53
C GLY A 362 -14.47 -5.75 -21.89
N GLU A 363 -14.92 -4.51 -21.89
CA GLU A 363 -15.23 -3.75 -23.10
C GLU A 363 -14.72 -2.33 -22.91
N ALA A 364 -13.89 -1.86 -23.84
CA ALA A 364 -13.32 -0.50 -23.84
C ALA A 364 -12.76 -0.06 -22.47
N ASN A 365 -12.20 -0.99 -21.72
CA ASN A 365 -11.74 -0.79 -20.35
C ASN A 365 -10.20 -0.80 -20.20
N GLY A 366 -9.49 -1.02 -21.31
CA GLY A 366 -8.04 -0.91 -21.41
C GLY A 366 -7.61 0.36 -22.17
N PRO A 367 -6.30 0.63 -22.26
CA PRO A 367 -5.75 1.81 -22.93
C PRO A 367 -6.20 1.92 -24.39
N GLY A 368 -6.72 3.09 -24.81
CA GLY A 368 -7.11 3.35 -26.20
C GLY A 368 -8.38 2.61 -26.64
N ASP A 369 -9.36 2.46 -25.74
CA ASP A 369 -10.63 1.73 -25.95
C ASP A 369 -10.46 0.23 -26.22
N ASN A 370 -9.29 -0.31 -25.91
CA ASN A 370 -9.03 -1.74 -25.96
C ASN A 370 -9.82 -2.49 -24.86
N ALA A 371 -10.02 -3.78 -25.06
CA ALA A 371 -10.61 -4.65 -24.06
C ALA A 371 -9.53 -5.34 -23.22
N LEU A 372 -9.73 -5.34 -21.90
CA LEU A 372 -8.81 -5.89 -20.93
C LEU A 372 -9.53 -6.80 -19.95
N VAL A 373 -8.99 -8.00 -19.72
CA VAL A 373 -9.46 -8.93 -18.69
C VAL A 373 -8.27 -9.38 -17.86
N THR A 374 -8.34 -9.13 -16.55
CA THR A 374 -7.39 -9.65 -15.57
C THR A 374 -8.07 -10.76 -14.77
N ALA A 375 -7.57 -11.99 -14.89
CA ALA A 375 -8.19 -13.17 -14.30
C ALA A 375 -7.13 -14.16 -13.79
N PHE A 376 -7.45 -14.86 -12.70
CA PHE A 376 -6.63 -15.98 -12.28
C PHE A 376 -6.88 -17.17 -13.19
N LEU A 377 -5.84 -17.58 -13.92
CA LEU A 377 -5.86 -18.73 -14.80
C LEU A 377 -4.96 -19.80 -14.20
N ARG A 378 -5.39 -21.05 -14.24
CA ARG A 378 -4.58 -22.21 -13.85
C ARG A 378 -3.80 -22.73 -15.04
N ALA A 379 -2.90 -23.68 -14.80
CA ALA A 379 -2.28 -24.40 -15.91
C ALA A 379 -3.36 -25.13 -16.73
N GLY A 380 -3.42 -24.87 -18.04
CA GLY A 380 -4.46 -25.42 -18.91
C GLY A 380 -4.77 -24.56 -20.14
N GLY A 381 -5.70 -25.06 -20.96
CA GLY A 381 -6.11 -24.40 -22.20
C GLY A 381 -7.32 -23.48 -22.03
N TYR A 382 -7.24 -22.30 -22.65
CA TYR A 382 -8.22 -21.22 -22.56
C TYR A 382 -8.61 -20.69 -23.95
N ARG A 383 -9.71 -19.94 -23.98
CA ARG A 383 -10.20 -19.20 -25.15
C ARG A 383 -10.42 -17.74 -24.82
N ALA A 384 -10.04 -16.87 -25.75
CA ALA A 384 -10.37 -15.45 -25.78
C ALA A 384 -11.29 -15.18 -26.97
N ALA A 385 -12.48 -14.63 -26.74
CA ALA A 385 -13.34 -14.10 -27.78
C ALA A 385 -13.19 -12.58 -27.83
N VAL A 386 -12.69 -12.07 -28.94
CA VAL A 386 -12.41 -10.65 -29.17
C VAL A 386 -13.41 -10.12 -30.20
N THR A 387 -14.19 -9.12 -29.82
CA THR A 387 -15.21 -8.47 -30.63
C THR A 387 -14.77 -7.04 -30.92
N ALA A 388 -14.76 -6.63 -32.19
CA ALA A 388 -14.65 -5.20 -32.51
C ALA A 388 -15.98 -4.52 -32.24
N LYS A 389 -15.98 -3.28 -31.74
CA LYS A 389 -17.19 -2.51 -31.44
C LYS A 389 -17.13 -1.22 -32.23
N ASP A 390 -18.07 -1.02 -33.14
CA ASP A 390 -18.14 0.21 -33.96
C ASP A 390 -16.84 0.59 -34.71
N SER A 391 -15.92 -0.38 -34.88
CA SER A 391 -14.59 -0.19 -35.45
C SER A 391 -14.19 -1.42 -36.27
N ALA A 392 -13.26 -1.25 -37.21
CA ALA A 392 -12.71 -2.32 -38.03
C ALA A 392 -11.22 -2.05 -38.28
N GLY A 393 -10.41 -3.10 -38.44
CA GLY A 393 -8.98 -2.96 -38.70
C GLY A 393 -8.12 -4.04 -38.05
N HIS A 394 -6.83 -3.75 -37.97
CA HIS A 394 -5.80 -4.63 -37.43
C HIS A 394 -5.61 -4.41 -35.92
N LEU A 395 -5.54 -5.50 -35.15
CA LEU A 395 -5.30 -5.48 -33.71
C LEU A 395 -4.42 -6.65 -33.25
N GLY A 396 -3.96 -6.59 -32.00
CA GLY A 396 -3.29 -7.70 -31.33
C GLY A 396 -4.11 -8.26 -30.15
N LEU A 397 -3.82 -9.48 -29.72
CA LEU A 397 -4.20 -10.03 -28.42
C LEU A 397 -2.92 -10.43 -27.67
N ALA A 398 -2.66 -9.78 -26.54
CA ALA A 398 -1.59 -10.11 -25.62
C ALA A 398 -2.14 -10.92 -24.45
N VAL A 399 -1.42 -11.99 -24.08
CA VAL A 399 -1.65 -12.78 -22.87
C VAL A 399 -0.35 -12.76 -22.08
N SER A 400 -0.33 -12.20 -20.88
CA SER A 400 0.87 -12.15 -20.05
C SER A 400 0.54 -12.40 -18.57
N PRO A 401 1.48 -12.94 -17.78
CA PRO A 401 1.36 -12.93 -16.33
C PRO A 401 1.26 -11.47 -15.85
N ALA A 402 0.38 -11.20 -14.89
CA ALA A 402 0.29 -9.89 -14.27
C ALA A 402 1.57 -9.60 -13.49
N THR A 403 2.09 -8.39 -13.62
CA THR A 403 3.26 -7.95 -12.84
C THR A 403 2.79 -7.51 -11.46
N LEU A 404 3.30 -8.18 -10.41
CA LEU A 404 2.95 -7.90 -9.02
C LEU A 404 4.20 -7.45 -8.26
N ALA A 405 4.18 -6.24 -7.72
CA ALA A 405 5.26 -5.71 -6.91
C ALA A 405 5.13 -6.22 -5.46
N PRO A 406 6.20 -6.74 -4.83
CA PRO A 406 6.18 -7.07 -3.41
C PRO A 406 6.17 -5.78 -2.57
N THR A 407 5.37 -5.75 -1.50
CA THR A 407 5.42 -4.69 -0.49
C THR A 407 6.17 -5.14 0.76
N ALA A 408 6.33 -4.23 1.73
CA ALA A 408 6.74 -4.59 3.08
C ALA A 408 5.80 -5.67 3.67
N LYS A 409 6.37 -6.58 4.48
CA LYS A 409 5.67 -7.67 5.15
C LYS A 409 4.96 -7.15 6.41
N LEU A 410 3.70 -7.53 6.60
CA LEU A 410 2.92 -7.23 7.81
C LEU A 410 3.04 -8.38 8.82
N VAL A 411 3.43 -8.11 10.06
CA VAL A 411 3.63 -9.14 11.10
C VAL A 411 2.77 -8.82 12.32
N ASP A 412 1.64 -9.52 12.49
CA ASP A 412 0.54 -9.26 13.44
C ASP A 412 -0.11 -7.86 13.33
N ALA A 413 0.67 -6.80 13.19
CA ALA A 413 0.20 -5.43 12.96
C ALA A 413 1.20 -4.72 12.04
N GLY A 414 0.76 -3.66 11.36
CA GLY A 414 1.65 -2.79 10.57
C GLY A 414 1.00 -2.21 9.35
N VAL A 415 1.76 -1.43 8.57
CA VAL A 415 1.27 -0.76 7.37
C VAL A 415 2.21 -0.97 6.18
N ALA A 416 1.67 -1.51 5.09
CA ALA A 416 2.36 -1.72 3.82
C ALA A 416 1.90 -0.68 2.79
N ARG A 417 2.85 -0.16 2.00
CA ARG A 417 2.65 0.96 1.08
C ARG A 417 3.30 0.67 -0.27
N ALA A 418 2.69 1.13 -1.35
CA ALA A 418 3.28 1.06 -2.68
C ALA A 418 2.65 2.08 -3.64
N THR A 419 3.49 2.70 -4.49
CA THR A 419 3.06 3.26 -5.78
C THR A 419 3.14 2.17 -6.84
N LEU A 420 2.04 1.96 -7.55
CA LEU A 420 1.93 0.96 -8.60
C LEU A 420 1.80 1.67 -9.94
N ASP A 421 2.73 1.40 -10.85
CA ASP A 421 2.62 1.86 -12.24
C ASP A 421 1.37 1.27 -12.91
N SER A 422 0.93 1.91 -13.99
CA SER A 422 -0.14 1.39 -14.84
C SER A 422 0.11 -0.08 -15.25
N GLY A 423 -0.91 -0.91 -15.06
CA GLY A 423 -0.91 -2.34 -15.35
C GLY A 423 -0.23 -3.22 -14.31
N LYS A 424 0.28 -2.66 -13.19
CA LYS A 424 0.91 -3.43 -12.10
C LYS A 424 -0.02 -3.57 -10.89
N GLY A 425 0.04 -4.72 -10.24
CA GLY A 425 -0.59 -4.99 -8.94
C GLY A 425 0.44 -5.13 -7.83
N ALA A 426 0.01 -5.53 -6.64
CA ALA A 426 0.90 -5.76 -5.50
C ALA A 426 0.64 -7.10 -4.80
N ILE A 427 1.67 -7.62 -4.15
CA ILE A 427 1.56 -8.70 -3.16
C ILE A 427 2.00 -8.12 -1.82
N VAL A 428 1.09 -8.12 -0.85
CA VAL A 428 1.36 -7.77 0.54
C VAL A 428 1.55 -9.05 1.33
N PRO A 429 2.79 -9.41 1.72
CA PRO A 429 3.03 -10.58 2.57
C PRO A 429 2.52 -10.32 3.98
N ILE A 430 1.85 -11.30 4.57
CA ILE A 430 1.29 -11.23 5.93
C ILE A 430 1.79 -12.43 6.73
N GLU A 431 2.29 -12.21 7.94
CA GLU A 431 2.61 -13.25 8.91
C GLU A 431 1.81 -13.03 10.18
N ILE A 432 1.08 -14.07 10.57
CA ILE A 432 0.29 -14.10 11.80
C ILE A 432 1.06 -14.97 12.78
N THR A 433 1.61 -14.37 13.83
CA THR A 433 2.39 -15.09 14.84
C THR A 433 1.51 -15.59 15.99
N ARG A 434 0.38 -14.91 16.21
CA ARG A 434 -0.63 -15.22 17.22
C ARG A 434 -1.97 -15.51 16.55
N GLU A 435 -2.58 -16.65 16.86
CA GLU A 435 -3.94 -16.93 16.41
C GLU A 435 -4.92 -15.89 17.01
N GLY A 436 -5.82 -15.35 16.21
CA GLY A 436 -6.78 -14.34 16.67
C GLY A 436 -7.61 -13.72 15.55
N GLU A 437 -8.47 -12.78 15.90
CA GLU A 437 -9.16 -11.94 14.92
C GLU A 437 -8.26 -10.78 14.49
N TYR A 438 -8.23 -10.51 13.19
CA TYR A 438 -7.48 -9.42 12.60
C TYR A 438 -8.36 -8.67 11.60
N ARG A 439 -8.08 -7.38 11.47
CA ARG A 439 -8.66 -6.47 10.49
C ARG A 439 -7.60 -6.10 9.47
N ILE A 440 -7.93 -6.27 8.20
CA ILE A 440 -7.15 -5.78 7.06
C ILE A 440 -7.90 -4.59 6.48
N GLU A 441 -7.25 -3.45 6.35
CA GLU A 441 -7.78 -2.27 5.66
C GLU A 441 -6.93 -1.99 4.43
N LEU A 442 -7.56 -1.74 3.28
CA LEU A 442 -6.89 -1.47 2.00
C LEU A 442 -7.45 -0.18 1.40
N LEU A 443 -6.63 0.88 1.45
CA LEU A 443 -7.00 2.21 0.98
C LEU A 443 -6.30 2.54 -0.34
N GLY A 444 -6.96 3.38 -1.13
CA GLY A 444 -6.43 3.99 -2.34
C GLY A 444 -6.91 5.43 -2.45
N LEU A 445 -6.08 6.31 -3.00
CA LEU A 445 -6.44 7.71 -3.17
C LEU A 445 -7.52 7.85 -4.25
N LYS A 446 -8.73 8.31 -3.87
CA LYS A 446 -9.90 8.51 -4.77
C LYS A 446 -10.42 7.25 -5.47
N GLN A 447 -9.97 6.06 -5.11
CA GLN A 447 -10.38 4.81 -5.74
C GLN A 447 -10.39 3.62 -4.78
N LYS A 448 -11.24 2.63 -5.06
CA LYS A 448 -11.25 1.35 -4.35
C LYS A 448 -10.29 0.37 -5.01
N TRP A 449 -9.66 -0.49 -4.22
CA TRP A 449 -8.86 -1.58 -4.76
C TRP A 449 -9.67 -2.86 -4.86
N ARG A 450 -9.38 -3.66 -5.89
CA ARG A 450 -9.78 -5.07 -5.90
C ARG A 450 -8.64 -5.89 -5.32
N ALA A 451 -8.95 -6.82 -4.41
CA ALA A 451 -7.94 -7.66 -3.80
C ALA A 451 -8.44 -9.08 -3.55
N ARG A 452 -7.50 -9.97 -3.28
CA ARG A 452 -7.74 -11.36 -2.93
C ARG A 452 -6.79 -11.76 -1.80
N LEU A 453 -7.35 -12.26 -0.71
CA LEU A 453 -6.58 -12.84 0.37
C LEU A 453 -6.27 -14.30 0.06
N GLU A 454 -5.00 -14.70 0.22
CA GLU A 454 -4.52 -16.05 -0.04
C GLU A 454 -3.71 -16.61 1.15
N ASP A 455 -3.66 -17.94 1.28
CA ASP A 455 -2.74 -18.64 2.19
C ASP A 455 -1.31 -18.76 1.60
N ALA A 456 -0.41 -19.41 2.33
CA ALA A 456 0.99 -19.61 1.94
C ALA A 456 1.16 -20.37 0.61
N ASP A 457 0.23 -21.27 0.29
CA ASP A 457 0.25 -22.08 -0.95
C ASP A 457 -0.43 -21.35 -2.12
N GLY A 458 -0.99 -20.16 -1.87
CA GLY A 458 -1.68 -19.34 -2.86
C GLY A 458 -3.17 -19.62 -3.04
N TRP A 459 -3.80 -20.32 -2.08
CA TRP A 459 -5.23 -20.61 -2.12
C TRP A 459 -6.06 -19.42 -1.63
N PRO A 460 -7.19 -19.09 -2.29
CA PRO A 460 -8.08 -18.03 -1.84
C PRO A 460 -8.64 -18.36 -0.46
N LEU A 461 -8.55 -17.40 0.46
CA LEU A 461 -9.25 -17.46 1.74
C LEU A 461 -10.55 -16.67 1.71
N ALA A 462 -10.67 -15.66 0.84
CA ALA A 462 -11.87 -14.87 0.63
C ALA A 462 -12.19 -14.71 -0.87
N ALA A 463 -13.45 -14.44 -1.20
CA ALA A 463 -13.85 -14.13 -2.57
C ALA A 463 -13.06 -12.90 -3.09
N PRO A 464 -12.46 -12.96 -4.29
CA PRO A 464 -11.81 -11.80 -4.89
C PRO A 464 -12.85 -10.71 -5.19
N GLY A 465 -12.59 -9.48 -4.79
CA GLY A 465 -13.58 -8.40 -4.93
C GLY A 465 -13.01 -7.04 -4.58
N GLU A 466 -13.86 -6.01 -4.64
CA GLU A 466 -13.52 -4.73 -4.04
C GLU A 466 -13.30 -4.92 -2.54
N MET A 467 -12.17 -4.44 -2.04
CA MET A 467 -11.79 -4.57 -0.65
C MET A 467 -11.34 -3.22 -0.12
N GLN A 468 -12.05 -2.73 0.89
CA GLN A 468 -11.61 -1.62 1.74
C GLN A 468 -11.30 -2.11 3.15
N ARG A 469 -12.07 -3.09 3.64
CA ARG A 469 -11.91 -3.71 4.96
C ARG A 469 -12.27 -5.18 4.89
N LEU A 470 -11.53 -6.01 5.63
CA LEU A 470 -11.82 -7.43 5.86
C LEU A 470 -11.48 -7.78 7.31
N THR A 471 -12.48 -8.23 8.07
CA THR A 471 -12.27 -8.80 9.41
C THR A 471 -12.30 -10.32 9.31
N ARG A 472 -11.30 -11.00 9.87
CA ARG A 472 -11.22 -12.46 9.85
C ARG A 472 -10.39 -13.00 11.01
N ARG A 473 -10.79 -14.18 11.51
CA ARG A 473 -9.93 -15.00 12.37
C ARG A 473 -8.85 -15.72 11.56
N PHE A 474 -7.60 -15.51 11.93
CA PHE A 474 -6.43 -16.16 11.34
C PHE A 474 -5.82 -17.19 12.29
N GLU A 475 -5.34 -18.29 11.72
CA GLU A 475 -4.42 -19.20 12.39
C GLU A 475 -2.99 -18.67 12.29
N LYS A 476 -2.09 -19.21 13.11
CA LYS A 476 -0.67 -18.90 12.99
C LYS A 476 -0.14 -19.38 11.63
N GLY A 477 0.44 -18.48 10.84
CA GLY A 477 0.96 -18.85 9.52
C GLY A 477 1.29 -17.67 8.61
N ALA A 478 1.71 -18.00 7.39
CA ALA A 478 1.97 -17.04 6.33
C ALA A 478 0.76 -16.94 5.39
N TYR A 479 0.47 -15.71 4.98
CA TYR A 479 -0.63 -15.32 4.13
C TYR A 479 -0.15 -14.25 3.14
N ARG A 480 -0.95 -13.97 2.11
CA ARG A 480 -0.66 -12.85 1.21
C ARG A 480 -1.95 -12.19 0.73
N LEU A 481 -1.95 -10.87 0.71
CA LEU A 481 -3.01 -10.09 0.07
C LEU A 481 -2.54 -9.68 -1.33
N VAL A 482 -3.19 -10.21 -2.36
CA VAL A 482 -2.93 -9.88 -3.76
C VAL A 482 -3.83 -8.73 -4.17
N VAL A 483 -3.25 -7.55 -4.39
CA VAL A 483 -3.92 -6.35 -4.88
C VAL A 483 -3.88 -6.36 -6.40
N MET A 484 -5.05 -6.28 -7.04
CA MET A 484 -5.18 -6.43 -8.49
C MET A 484 -4.61 -5.22 -9.24
N PRO A 485 -4.02 -5.43 -10.43
CA PRO A 485 -3.55 -4.35 -11.29
C PRO A 485 -4.62 -3.32 -11.66
N ARG A 486 -4.19 -2.08 -11.86
CA ARG A 486 -5.00 -0.96 -12.37
C ARG A 486 -4.31 -0.31 -13.56
N ASP A 487 -5.07 0.19 -14.53
CA ASP A 487 -4.52 0.77 -15.77
C ASP A 487 -4.08 2.24 -15.62
N VAL A 488 -4.11 2.77 -14.41
CA VAL A 488 -3.55 4.08 -14.06
C VAL A 488 -2.52 3.89 -12.95
N GLU A 489 -1.52 4.76 -12.92
CA GLU A 489 -0.64 4.84 -11.76
C GLU A 489 -1.49 5.15 -10.52
N ALA A 490 -1.28 4.37 -9.47
CA ALA A 490 -2.03 4.56 -8.24
C ALA A 490 -1.25 4.09 -7.02
N ARG A 491 -1.52 4.74 -5.89
CA ARG A 491 -0.94 4.37 -4.60
C ARG A 491 -1.90 3.50 -3.81
N MET A 492 -1.35 2.60 -3.01
CA MET A 492 -2.09 1.78 -2.06
C MET A 492 -1.47 1.83 -0.68
N VAL A 493 -2.33 1.73 0.34
CA VAL A 493 -1.91 1.55 1.73
C VAL A 493 -2.74 0.40 2.32
N ALA A 494 -2.06 -0.63 2.82
CA ALA A 494 -2.68 -1.77 3.50
C ALA A 494 -2.29 -1.76 4.98
N ARG A 495 -3.26 -1.78 5.89
CA ARG A 495 -3.07 -1.85 7.35
C ARG A 495 -3.58 -3.17 7.89
N LEU A 496 -2.77 -3.83 8.72
CA LEU A 496 -3.18 -4.99 9.51
C LEU A 496 -3.27 -4.57 10.98
N THR A 497 -4.38 -4.90 11.62
CA THR A 497 -4.63 -4.58 13.04
C THR A 497 -5.23 -5.81 13.75
N PRO A 498 -4.65 -6.29 14.86
CA PRO A 498 -5.26 -7.34 15.66
C PRO A 498 -6.52 -6.80 16.37
N ILE A 499 -7.60 -7.57 16.34
CA ILE A 499 -8.81 -7.31 17.11
C ILE A 499 -8.70 -8.11 18.41
N LEU A 500 -8.34 -7.41 19.49
CA LEU A 500 -8.27 -8.01 20.81
C LEU A 500 -9.66 -7.97 21.44
N ALA A 501 -10.19 -9.14 21.80
CA ALA A 501 -11.42 -9.22 22.59
C ALA A 501 -11.23 -8.43 23.89
N ALA A 502 -12.15 -7.51 24.17
CA ALA A 502 -12.12 -6.74 25.40
C ALA A 502 -12.17 -7.71 26.58
N LYS A 503 -11.16 -7.66 27.45
CA LYS A 503 -11.17 -8.44 28.68
C LYS A 503 -12.29 -7.89 29.57
N THR A 504 -13.22 -8.75 29.99
CA THR A 504 -14.25 -8.34 30.96
C THR A 504 -13.54 -7.82 32.21
N LEU A 505 -13.85 -6.58 32.57
CA LEU A 505 -13.34 -5.97 33.79
C LEU A 505 -14.09 -6.56 34.98
N GLU A 506 -13.37 -7.00 36.00
CA GLU A 506 -13.94 -7.60 37.22
C GLU A 506 -13.24 -7.04 38.46
N GLY A 507 -13.99 -6.91 39.55
CA GLY A 507 -13.50 -6.38 40.83
C GLY A 507 -13.24 -4.87 40.81
N HIS A 508 -12.59 -4.39 41.86
CA HIS A 508 -12.42 -2.95 42.14
C HIS A 508 -11.17 -2.31 41.50
N GLY A 509 -10.49 -3.00 40.55
CA GLY A 509 -9.34 -2.45 39.84
C GLY A 509 -7.97 -2.65 40.53
N PRO A 510 -6.90 -1.96 40.10
CA PRO A 510 -6.94 -0.82 39.17
C PRO A 510 -7.24 -1.21 37.73
N HIS A 511 -8.22 -0.53 37.13
CA HIS A 511 -8.63 -0.67 35.74
C HIS A 511 -8.03 0.46 34.88
N PRO A 512 -7.67 0.21 33.61
CA PRO A 512 -7.26 1.27 32.69
C PRO A 512 -8.46 2.13 32.27
N LEU A 513 -8.27 3.44 32.18
CA LEU A 513 -9.24 4.40 31.66
C LEU A 513 -8.70 5.03 30.36
N PRO A 514 -8.96 4.43 29.19
CA PRO A 514 -8.48 4.94 27.91
C PRO A 514 -9.24 6.20 27.48
N PHE A 515 -8.57 7.06 26.71
CA PHE A 515 -9.19 8.23 26.10
C PHE A 515 -10.18 7.83 24.99
N SER A 516 -11.28 8.56 24.89
CA SER A 516 -12.31 8.45 23.83
C SER A 516 -12.92 7.05 23.69
N LYS A 517 -12.82 6.21 24.72
CA LYS A 517 -13.45 4.90 24.78
C LYS A 517 -14.06 4.67 26.15
N ALA A 518 -15.38 4.78 26.22
CA ALA A 518 -16.11 4.53 27.45
C ALA A 518 -15.91 3.09 27.96
N GLN A 519 -15.77 2.95 29.28
CA GLN A 519 -15.59 1.68 29.97
C GLN A 519 -16.84 1.35 30.77
N LYS A 520 -17.26 0.09 30.71
CA LYS A 520 -18.43 -0.43 31.44
C LYS A 520 -17.95 -1.35 32.56
N LEU A 521 -18.51 -1.18 33.75
CA LEU A 521 -18.27 -2.04 34.90
C LEU A 521 -19.55 -2.17 35.73
N GLN A 522 -19.66 -3.26 36.48
CA GLN A 522 -20.73 -3.47 37.45
C GLN A 522 -20.18 -3.29 38.86
N TRP A 523 -20.70 -2.30 39.58
CA TRP A 523 -20.38 -2.08 40.99
C TRP A 523 -20.88 -3.26 41.86
N ARG A 524 -20.05 -3.66 42.82
CA ARG A 524 -20.36 -4.72 43.78
C ARG A 524 -20.23 -4.20 45.20
N GLU A 525 -21.25 -4.41 46.02
CA GLU A 525 -21.16 -4.13 47.45
C GLU A 525 -20.33 -5.21 48.17
N PRO A 526 -19.65 -4.88 49.29
CA PRO A 526 -18.94 -5.86 50.08
C PRO A 526 -19.90 -6.93 50.64
N GLN A 527 -19.50 -8.20 50.60
CA GLN A 527 -20.35 -9.32 51.05
C GLN A 527 -20.68 -9.30 52.55
N ALA A 528 -19.81 -8.69 53.37
CA ALA A 528 -20.04 -8.52 54.80
C ALA A 528 -20.61 -7.12 55.07
N ARG A 529 -21.68 -7.05 55.87
CA ARG A 529 -22.42 -5.82 56.19
C ARG A 529 -21.55 -4.69 56.75
N ASP A 530 -20.49 -5.04 57.49
CA ASP A 530 -19.59 -4.08 58.16
C ASP A 530 -18.23 -3.93 57.46
N ALA A 531 -18.04 -4.56 56.30
CA ALA A 531 -16.80 -4.41 55.54
C ALA A 531 -16.76 -3.05 54.81
N PRO A 532 -15.59 -2.40 54.72
CA PRO A 532 -15.46 -1.11 54.07
C PRO A 532 -15.79 -1.21 52.58
N ARG A 533 -16.58 -0.25 52.07
CA ARG A 533 -16.89 -0.09 50.63
C ARG A 533 -15.63 0.41 49.91
N ALA A 534 -14.81 -0.52 49.41
CA ALA A 534 -13.64 -0.19 48.59
C ALA A 534 -14.09 0.46 47.28
N PRO A 535 -13.45 1.54 46.81
CA PRO A 535 -13.82 2.18 45.54
C PRO A 535 -13.34 1.34 44.35
N ASP A 536 -14.01 1.48 43.22
CA ASP A 536 -13.47 1.06 41.93
C ASP A 536 -12.39 2.05 41.51
N VAL A 537 -11.18 1.56 41.24
CA VAL A 537 -10.03 2.38 40.89
C VAL A 537 -9.80 2.34 39.39
N TRP A 538 -9.82 3.50 38.75
CA TRP A 538 -9.51 3.70 37.34
C TRP A 538 -8.21 4.50 37.20
N ARG A 539 -7.36 4.21 36.20
CA ARG A 539 -6.07 4.90 35.99
C ARG A 539 -5.90 5.41 34.57
N PHE A 540 -5.33 6.61 34.45
CA PHE A 540 -4.91 7.20 33.18
C PHE A 540 -3.65 8.05 33.41
N ALA A 541 -2.92 8.37 32.34
CA ALA A 541 -1.73 9.20 32.39
C ALA A 541 -1.82 10.33 31.35
N LEU A 542 -1.27 11.49 31.71
CA LEU A 542 -1.12 12.64 30.83
C LEU A 542 0.36 12.89 30.56
N TYR A 543 0.74 12.95 29.28
CA TYR A 543 2.13 13.12 28.84
C TYR A 543 2.54 14.58 28.64
N GLY A 544 1.58 15.49 28.74
CA GLY A 544 1.71 16.93 28.73
C GLY A 544 0.47 17.52 29.40
N ASP A 545 0.44 18.84 29.52
CA ASP A 545 -0.75 19.51 30.05
C ASP A 545 -1.93 19.28 29.10
N ALA A 546 -3.10 18.91 29.64
CA ALA A 546 -4.28 18.60 28.84
C ALA A 546 -5.59 19.07 29.48
N GLU A 547 -6.51 19.54 28.65
CA GLU A 547 -7.89 19.83 29.02
C GLU A 547 -8.70 18.53 28.91
N ILE A 548 -9.17 18.02 30.05
CA ILE A 548 -9.90 16.75 30.12
C ILE A 548 -11.39 16.95 30.38
N ASP A 549 -12.21 16.04 29.86
CA ASP A 549 -13.63 15.90 30.19
C ASP A 549 -13.88 14.46 30.65
N LEU A 550 -14.21 14.29 31.92
CA LEU A 550 -14.46 12.98 32.54
C LEU A 550 -15.91 12.89 33.03
N SER A 551 -16.61 11.85 32.59
CA SER A 551 -18.01 11.60 32.97
C SER A 551 -18.18 10.20 33.58
N ILE A 552 -19.19 10.06 34.44
CA ILE A 552 -19.57 8.80 35.07
C ILE A 552 -21.09 8.66 35.06
N GLY A 553 -21.58 7.42 34.91
CA GLY A 553 -23.00 7.08 34.80
C GLY A 553 -23.81 7.33 36.09
N GLU A 554 -25.13 7.26 35.94
CA GLU A 554 -26.09 7.47 37.04
C GLU A 554 -25.85 6.55 38.24
N GLY A 555 -26.10 7.07 39.45
CA GLY A 555 -25.89 6.35 40.71
C GLY A 555 -24.43 6.31 41.20
N MET A 556 -23.46 6.78 40.40
CA MET A 556 -22.04 6.78 40.77
C MET A 556 -21.48 8.19 41.02
N ALA A 557 -20.46 8.27 41.87
CA ALA A 557 -19.61 9.45 42.02
C ALA A 557 -18.14 9.04 42.10
N GLY A 558 -17.25 9.87 41.58
CA GLY A 558 -15.81 9.64 41.55
C GLY A 558 -15.02 10.80 42.14
N GLU A 559 -13.93 10.49 42.83
CA GLU A 559 -12.91 11.46 43.23
C GLU A 559 -11.62 11.22 42.43
N ILE A 560 -11.05 12.29 41.88
CA ILE A 560 -9.92 12.24 40.96
C ILE A 560 -8.67 12.64 41.75
N PHE A 561 -7.65 11.80 41.69
CA PHE A 561 -6.37 12.01 42.36
C PHE A 561 -5.23 12.10 41.34
N LYS A 562 -4.32 13.06 41.55
CA LYS A 562 -2.99 13.07 40.95
C LYS A 562 -2.02 12.30 41.84
N GLY A 563 -1.30 11.34 41.27
CA GLY A 563 -0.41 10.44 42.00
C GLY A 563 -1.15 9.69 43.12
N GLU A 564 -0.57 9.67 44.32
CA GLU A 564 -1.12 8.88 45.43
C GLU A 564 -2.15 9.60 46.32
N LYS A 565 -2.06 10.92 46.49
CA LYS A 565 -2.77 11.63 47.59
C LYS A 565 -3.41 12.96 47.20
N GLU A 566 -3.05 13.56 46.07
CA GLU A 566 -3.51 14.90 45.71
C GLU A 566 -4.88 14.83 45.02
N SER A 567 -5.96 15.18 45.73
CA SER A 567 -7.30 15.27 45.13
C SER A 567 -7.41 16.53 44.27
N VAL A 568 -7.76 16.35 42.99
CA VAL A 568 -7.83 17.43 41.98
C VAL A 568 -9.26 17.73 41.53
N GLY A 569 -10.24 16.90 41.90
CA GLY A 569 -11.62 17.11 41.49
C GLY A 569 -12.57 15.96 41.79
N LYS A 570 -13.85 16.17 41.54
CA LYS A 570 -14.91 15.17 41.68
C LYS A 570 -15.78 15.14 40.43
N VAL A 571 -16.32 13.97 40.12
CA VAL A 571 -17.27 13.70 39.03
C VAL A 571 -18.52 13.02 39.61
N ALA A 572 -19.69 13.30 39.05
CA ALA A 572 -20.92 12.55 39.30
C ALA A 572 -21.82 12.58 38.04
N ALA A 573 -22.83 11.73 38.00
CA ALA A 573 -23.84 11.77 36.94
C ALA A 573 -24.48 13.15 36.78
N GLY A 574 -24.60 13.63 35.54
CA GLY A 574 -25.08 14.99 35.22
C GLY A 574 -24.11 16.12 35.56
N ARG A 575 -22.93 15.82 36.12
CA ARG A 575 -21.87 16.79 36.44
C ARG A 575 -20.50 16.23 36.05
N SER A 576 -20.17 16.36 34.76
CA SER A 576 -18.85 15.96 34.26
C SER A 576 -17.74 16.85 34.84
N PHE A 577 -16.55 16.28 34.98
CA PHE A 577 -15.36 17.00 35.41
C PHE A 577 -14.64 17.56 34.18
N LYS A 578 -14.65 18.88 34.02
CA LYS A 578 -13.91 19.59 32.97
C LYS A 578 -12.84 20.46 33.60
N SER A 579 -11.58 20.14 33.34
CA SER A 579 -10.45 20.91 33.89
C SER A 579 -9.18 20.70 33.07
N LYS A 580 -8.28 21.69 33.14
CA LYS A 580 -6.91 21.55 32.64
C LYS A 580 -6.05 20.91 33.72
N LEU A 581 -5.50 19.73 33.42
CA LEU A 581 -4.63 18.97 34.29
C LEU A 581 -3.19 18.98 33.74
N PRO A 582 -2.18 19.13 34.61
CA PRO A 582 -0.78 18.99 34.19
C PRO A 582 -0.43 17.54 33.86
N ALA A 583 0.73 17.32 33.25
CA ALA A 583 1.23 15.96 33.06
C ALA A 583 1.40 15.17 34.37
N GLY A 584 1.22 13.85 34.29
CA GLY A 584 1.38 12.93 35.40
C GLY A 584 0.41 11.74 35.37
N ASP A 585 0.54 10.89 36.38
CA ASP A 585 -0.36 9.75 36.59
C ASP A 585 -1.57 10.14 37.43
N TYR A 586 -2.74 9.69 37.00
CA TYR A 586 -4.02 9.98 37.64
C TYR A 586 -4.76 8.70 37.98
N ARG A 587 -5.57 8.77 39.04
CA ARG A 587 -6.58 7.76 39.33
C ARG A 587 -7.93 8.36 39.67
N VAL A 588 -9.00 7.64 39.35
CA VAL A 588 -10.36 7.97 39.76
C VAL A 588 -10.86 6.88 40.69
N GLU A 589 -11.28 7.27 41.88
CA GLU A 589 -11.90 6.38 42.86
C GLU A 589 -13.42 6.55 42.77
N ALA A 590 -14.07 5.61 42.08
CA ALA A 590 -15.51 5.59 41.86
C ALA A 590 -16.26 4.78 42.93
N ARG A 591 -17.39 5.29 43.40
CA ARG A 591 -18.25 4.66 44.42
C ARG A 591 -19.72 4.86 44.07
N SER A 592 -20.56 3.89 44.43
CA SER A 592 -22.02 4.07 44.35
C SER A 592 -22.51 5.03 45.46
N LEU A 593 -23.37 5.97 45.08
CA LEU A 593 -23.98 6.97 45.96
C LEU A 593 -24.92 6.34 46.99
N ALA A 594 -25.58 5.24 46.61
CA ALA A 594 -26.45 4.44 47.48
C ALA A 594 -25.81 3.07 47.76
N HIS A 595 -26.38 2.31 48.70
CA HIS A 595 -26.02 0.91 48.87
C HIS A 595 -26.81 0.09 47.84
N ASP A 596 -26.21 -0.12 46.67
CA ASP A 596 -26.85 -0.73 45.51
C ASP A 596 -25.90 -1.76 44.87
N ASP A 597 -26.11 -3.04 45.14
CA ASP A 597 -25.30 -4.11 44.57
C ASP A 597 -25.74 -4.41 43.14
N ARG A 598 -24.77 -4.70 42.26
CA ARG A 598 -24.98 -4.95 40.83
C ARG A 598 -25.38 -3.72 40.00
N LEU A 599 -25.03 -2.52 40.46
CA LEU A 599 -25.23 -1.30 39.68
C LEU A 599 -24.28 -1.26 38.47
N ASP A 600 -24.84 -1.40 37.27
CA ASP A 600 -24.10 -1.20 36.02
C ASP A 600 -23.84 0.28 35.80
N TYR A 601 -22.59 0.65 35.49
CA TYR A 601 -22.23 2.02 35.19
C TYR A 601 -21.21 2.11 34.06
N GLU A 602 -21.13 3.30 33.49
CA GLU A 602 -20.18 3.66 32.45
C GLU A 602 -19.32 4.84 32.92
N ILE A 603 -18.03 4.82 32.57
CA ILE A 603 -17.09 5.91 32.81
C ILE A 603 -16.37 6.24 31.50
N SER A 604 -16.23 7.52 31.19
CA SER A 604 -15.54 7.97 29.97
C SER A 604 -14.57 9.11 30.26
N LEU A 605 -13.49 9.17 29.47
CA LEU A 605 -12.46 10.18 29.55
C LEU A 605 -12.16 10.70 28.14
N ASN A 606 -12.25 12.01 27.95
CA ASN A 606 -11.88 12.69 26.71
C ASN A 606 -10.82 13.75 26.98
N SER A 607 -10.06 14.12 25.96
CA SER A 607 -9.07 15.20 26.00
C SER A 607 -9.18 16.10 24.79
N LYS A 608 -8.95 17.40 24.97
CA LYS A 608 -8.83 18.33 23.84
C LYS A 608 -7.52 18.11 23.08
N GLU A 609 -6.41 17.96 23.79
CA GLU A 609 -5.11 17.66 23.23
C GLU A 609 -5.02 16.19 22.80
N LEU A 610 -4.30 15.91 21.72
CA LEU A 610 -4.02 14.55 21.25
C LEU A 610 -3.13 13.84 22.28
N GLN A 611 -3.60 12.70 22.77
CA GLN A 611 -2.86 11.87 23.73
C GLN A 611 -2.19 10.68 23.03
N PRO A 612 -1.03 10.22 23.51
CA PRO A 612 -0.41 9.00 23.02
C PRO A 612 -1.36 7.79 23.14
N ASP A 613 -1.30 6.90 22.14
CA ASP A 613 -2.11 5.68 22.06
C ASP A 613 -3.64 5.89 22.07
N ALA A 614 -4.09 7.12 21.80
CA ALA A 614 -5.49 7.49 21.59
C ALA A 614 -5.68 8.05 20.17
N PRO A 615 -5.82 7.19 19.14
CA PRO A 615 -6.05 7.64 17.78
C PRO A 615 -7.30 8.52 17.68
N ARG A 616 -7.23 9.57 16.87
CA ARG A 616 -8.33 10.53 16.69
C ARG A 616 -8.66 10.71 15.23
N ALA A 617 -9.92 10.47 14.84
CA ALA A 617 -10.41 10.84 13.52
C ALA A 617 -10.62 12.36 13.43
N VAL A 618 -10.10 12.98 12.37
CA VAL A 618 -10.26 14.42 12.09
C VAL A 618 -10.55 14.66 10.61
N GLN A 619 -11.13 15.82 10.30
CA GLN A 619 -11.46 16.21 8.92
C GLN A 619 -10.66 17.46 8.52
N PRO A 620 -9.68 17.35 7.58
CA PRO A 620 -8.97 18.52 7.08
C PRO A 620 -9.86 19.44 6.20
N PRO A 621 -9.69 20.78 6.27
CA PRO A 621 -8.67 21.50 7.04
C PRO A 621 -8.98 21.60 8.53
N THR A 622 -7.98 21.36 9.38
CA THR A 622 -8.14 21.35 10.84
C THR A 622 -6.81 21.58 11.56
N HIS A 623 -6.84 21.83 12.87
CA HIS A 623 -5.65 21.83 13.72
C HIS A 623 -5.86 20.94 14.93
N VAL A 624 -4.78 20.33 15.40
CA VAL A 624 -4.77 19.48 16.59
C VAL A 624 -3.58 19.87 17.45
N ASP A 625 -3.86 20.13 18.72
CA ASP A 625 -2.84 20.50 19.71
C ASP A 625 -2.38 19.25 20.49
N PHE A 626 -1.11 19.22 20.87
CA PHE A 626 -0.56 18.24 21.81
C PHE A 626 0.53 18.88 22.67
N SER A 627 0.80 18.31 23.83
CA SER A 627 1.77 18.83 24.80
C SER A 627 2.70 17.71 25.26
N LEU A 628 3.96 18.07 25.53
CA LEU A 628 4.99 17.17 26.05
C LEU A 628 5.58 17.77 27.33
N ALA A 629 5.55 17.01 28.42
CA ALA A 629 6.20 17.40 29.67
C ALA A 629 7.71 17.17 29.66
N ASN A 630 8.18 16.22 28.84
CA ASN A 630 9.58 15.84 28.75
C ASN A 630 10.05 15.84 27.28
N ASP A 631 11.34 16.12 27.10
CA ASP A 631 12.01 15.89 25.82
C ASP A 631 11.90 14.40 25.44
N SER A 632 11.26 14.11 24.30
CA SER A 632 10.86 12.76 23.92
C SER A 632 10.96 12.55 22.42
N VAL A 633 11.15 11.30 22.00
CA VAL A 633 10.90 10.90 20.61
C VAL A 633 9.40 10.93 20.37
N VAL A 634 8.99 11.67 19.35
CA VAL A 634 7.60 11.79 18.90
C VAL A 634 7.47 11.15 17.54
N ASP A 635 6.53 10.22 17.45
CA ASP A 635 6.10 9.62 16.20
C ASP A 635 4.62 9.95 15.98
N LEU A 636 4.35 10.80 15.00
CA LEU A 636 3.02 11.25 14.64
C LEU A 636 2.76 10.85 13.19
N GLY A 637 1.63 10.20 12.95
CA GLY A 637 1.24 9.74 11.63
C GLY A 637 -0.24 9.97 11.37
N SER A 638 -0.56 10.19 10.10
CA SER A 638 -1.94 10.16 9.61
C SER A 638 -2.25 8.84 8.90
N PHE A 639 -3.52 8.45 8.91
CA PHE A 639 -4.01 7.32 8.14
C PHE A 639 -5.44 7.62 7.66
N GLY A 640 -5.63 7.72 6.35
CA GLY A 640 -6.95 7.96 5.76
C GLY A 640 -6.91 7.87 4.25
N ASP A 641 -8.03 8.20 3.60
CA ASP A 641 -8.18 8.23 2.13
C ASP A 641 -8.02 9.65 1.53
N ILE A 642 -7.60 10.62 2.35
CA ILE A 642 -7.39 12.01 1.98
C ILE A 642 -5.90 12.33 1.90
N GLU A 643 -5.45 12.83 0.75
CA GLU A 643 -4.09 13.34 0.59
C GLU A 643 -3.88 14.59 1.43
N THR A 644 -2.98 14.49 2.41
CA THR A 644 -2.84 15.47 3.48
C THR A 644 -1.46 16.12 3.44
N ILE A 645 -1.40 17.41 3.75
CA ILE A 645 -0.17 18.15 4.08
C ILE A 645 -0.33 18.74 5.47
N GLY A 646 0.77 19.08 6.13
CA GLY A 646 0.69 19.71 7.44
C GLY A 646 1.85 20.61 7.80
N VAL A 647 1.66 21.35 8.88
CA VAL A 647 2.70 22.20 9.48
C VAL A 647 2.68 21.96 10.99
N LEU A 648 3.83 21.56 11.52
CA LEU A 648 4.05 21.50 12.95
C LEU A 648 4.62 22.84 13.43
N LYS A 649 3.97 23.45 14.41
CA LYS A 649 4.42 24.69 15.07
C LYS A 649 4.68 24.44 16.56
N ASP A 650 5.63 25.19 17.12
CA ASP A 650 5.84 25.25 18.55
C ASP A 650 4.78 26.17 19.22
N GLY A 651 4.80 26.24 20.56
CA GLY A 651 3.88 27.08 21.33
C GLY A 651 4.03 28.59 21.12
N ARG A 652 5.08 29.04 20.43
CA ARG A 652 5.30 30.45 20.02
C ARG A 652 4.80 30.72 18.60
N GLY A 653 4.42 29.67 17.87
CA GLY A 653 4.00 29.74 16.48
C GLY A 653 5.13 29.53 15.46
N ASP A 654 6.36 29.26 15.93
CA ASP A 654 7.50 29.00 15.05
C ASP A 654 7.31 27.66 14.34
N VAL A 655 7.53 27.63 13.02
CA VAL A 655 7.42 26.39 12.24
C VAL A 655 8.61 25.48 12.54
N ILE A 656 8.32 24.30 13.09
CA ILE A 656 9.32 23.26 13.35
C ILE A 656 9.53 22.40 12.09
N GLU A 657 8.44 22.01 11.43
CA GLU A 657 8.50 21.13 10.27
C GLU A 657 7.26 21.29 9.39
N ARG A 658 7.48 21.27 8.06
CA ARG A 658 6.39 21.16 7.08
C ARG A 658 6.30 19.71 6.64
N LEU A 659 5.15 19.09 6.90
CA LEU A 659 4.90 17.69 6.61
C LEU A 659 4.31 17.56 5.21
N GLN A 660 4.94 16.72 4.40
CA GLN A 660 4.47 16.33 3.08
C GLN A 660 4.16 14.83 3.06
N PRO A 661 3.36 14.37 2.10
CA PRO A 661 3.23 12.95 1.79
C PRO A 661 4.57 12.24 1.67
N ARG A 662 4.68 11.03 2.23
CA ARG A 662 5.87 10.19 2.07
C ARG A 662 5.95 9.63 0.65
N ALA A 663 7.13 9.12 0.28
CA ALA A 663 7.23 8.24 -0.90
C ALA A 663 6.28 7.04 -0.73
N ASP A 664 5.57 6.68 -1.80
CA ASP A 664 4.55 5.62 -1.81
C ASP A 664 3.35 5.81 -0.88
N ASP A 665 3.16 7.01 -0.32
CA ASP A 665 2.06 7.36 0.59
C ASP A 665 1.43 8.71 0.19
N TRP A 666 0.24 8.98 0.72
CA TRP A 666 -0.42 10.30 0.69
C TRP A 666 -0.69 10.84 2.10
N ASN A 667 -0.38 10.04 3.12
CA ASN A 667 -0.44 10.40 4.51
C ASN A 667 0.82 11.16 4.94
N VAL A 668 0.64 12.06 5.91
CA VAL A 668 1.74 12.78 6.55
C VAL A 668 2.33 11.96 7.68
N ALA A 669 3.62 12.18 7.94
CA ALA A 669 4.19 11.77 9.20
C ALA A 669 5.36 12.61 9.64
N LEU A 670 5.52 12.62 10.94
CA LEU A 670 6.57 13.28 11.68
C LEU A 670 7.20 12.22 12.58
N SER A 671 8.52 12.09 12.51
CA SER A 671 9.24 11.21 13.44
C SER A 671 10.53 11.88 13.86
N ARG A 672 10.58 12.45 15.07
CA ARG A 672 11.76 13.14 15.61
C ARG A 672 11.68 13.33 17.12
N ARG A 673 12.82 13.65 17.72
CA ARG A 673 12.86 14.19 19.07
C ARG A 673 12.30 15.62 19.11
N LEU A 674 11.42 15.89 20.07
CA LEU A 674 10.87 17.20 20.36
C LEU A 674 11.11 17.55 21.84
N PRO A 675 11.56 18.78 22.16
CA PRO A 675 11.66 19.25 23.54
C PRO A 675 10.32 19.22 24.29
N ALA A 676 10.38 19.36 25.62
CA ALA A 676 9.18 19.65 26.39
C ALA A 676 8.53 20.97 25.93
N GLY A 677 7.21 21.01 25.77
CA GLY A 677 6.49 22.18 25.29
C GLY A 677 5.12 21.86 24.70
N ASN A 678 4.46 22.91 24.21
CA ASN A 678 3.18 22.81 23.50
C ASN A 678 3.41 22.86 22.00
N TYR A 679 2.63 22.08 21.27
CA TYR A 679 2.76 21.93 19.82
C TYR A 679 1.38 21.97 19.17
N ARG A 680 1.36 22.56 17.98
CA ARG A 680 0.17 22.60 17.11
C ARG A 680 0.49 21.95 15.78
N LEU A 681 -0.30 20.97 15.41
CA LEU A 681 -0.29 20.38 14.08
C LEU A 681 -1.47 20.94 13.28
N GLU A 682 -1.16 21.73 12.25
CA GLU A 682 -2.13 22.16 11.24
C GLU A 682 -2.14 21.17 10.09
N LEU A 683 -3.32 20.76 9.63
CA LEU A 683 -3.52 19.79 8.54
C LEU A 683 -4.44 20.37 7.48
N GLU A 684 -4.04 20.21 6.22
CA GLU A 684 -4.81 20.63 5.05
C GLU A 684 -4.85 19.53 4.00
N ARG A 685 -5.79 19.64 3.05
CA ARG A 685 -5.81 18.77 1.87
C ARG A 685 -4.86 19.31 0.82
N LEU A 686 -4.03 18.44 0.23
CA LEU A 686 -3.15 18.85 -0.86
C LEU A 686 -3.98 19.36 -2.05
N GLY A 687 -3.65 20.56 -2.56
CA GLY A 687 -4.36 21.19 -3.68
C GLY A 687 -5.62 21.98 -3.31
N ALA A 688 -5.94 22.12 -2.03
CA ALA A 688 -6.91 23.12 -1.58
C ALA A 688 -6.38 24.54 -1.87
N GLN A 689 -7.21 25.43 -2.41
CA GLN A 689 -6.85 26.85 -2.45
C GLN A 689 -6.74 27.37 -1.02
N PRO A 690 -5.73 28.20 -0.70
CA PRO A 690 -5.61 28.79 0.63
C PRO A 690 -6.88 29.59 0.92
N SER A 691 -7.70 29.10 1.85
CA SER A 691 -8.81 29.88 2.39
C SER A 691 -8.22 31.06 3.16
N ALA A 692 -8.70 32.27 2.84
CA ALA A 692 -8.39 33.46 3.61
C ALA A 692 -8.69 33.23 5.10
N PRO A 693 -7.98 33.90 6.03
CA PRO A 693 -8.27 33.79 7.45
C PRO A 693 -9.75 34.12 7.67
N VAL A 694 -10.48 33.17 8.27
CA VAL A 694 -11.82 33.45 8.76
C VAL A 694 -11.63 34.37 9.97
N GLU A 695 -11.78 35.67 9.76
CA GLU A 695 -12.08 36.59 10.85
C GLU A 695 -13.41 36.12 11.45
N THR A 696 -13.36 35.64 12.69
CA THR A 696 -14.54 35.48 13.53
C THR A 696 -15.16 36.85 13.75
N GLU A 697 -16.09 37.25 12.88
CA GLU A 697 -17.08 38.27 13.23
C GLU A 697 -18.07 37.63 14.20
N GLU A 698 -17.95 38.02 15.47
CA GLU A 698 -19.04 37.88 16.44
C GLU A 698 -20.24 38.69 15.94
N ALA A 699 -21.27 38.00 15.47
CA ALA A 699 -22.61 38.55 15.30
C ALA A 699 -23.58 37.84 16.24
N PRO A 700 -24.58 38.55 16.80
CA PRO A 700 -25.29 38.14 18.00
C PRO A 700 -26.28 37.01 17.72
N SER A 701 -26.40 36.12 18.70
CA SER A 701 -27.34 35.02 18.76
C SER A 701 -28.80 35.50 18.70
N GLU A 702 -29.49 35.20 17.60
CA GLU A 702 -30.95 35.06 17.61
C GLU A 702 -31.27 33.57 17.77
N GLU A 703 -31.93 33.26 18.89
CA GLU A 703 -32.51 31.98 19.22
C GLU A 703 -33.49 31.56 18.11
N THR A 704 -33.12 30.54 17.34
CA THR A 704 -34.10 29.74 16.60
C THR A 704 -33.89 28.30 17.01
N GLU A 705 -34.84 27.76 17.76
CA GLU A 705 -34.94 26.35 18.09
C GLU A 705 -35.14 25.53 16.80
N GLU A 706 -34.04 25.13 16.17
CA GLU A 706 -34.03 23.97 15.29
C GLU A 706 -33.51 22.78 16.09
N VAL A 707 -34.41 21.84 16.34
CA VAL A 707 -34.15 20.54 16.95
C VAL A 707 -33.15 19.78 16.06
N SER A 708 -31.86 19.97 16.33
CA SER A 708 -30.80 19.12 15.83
C SER A 708 -30.95 17.78 16.53
N ASN A 709 -31.37 16.79 15.75
CA ASN A 709 -31.30 15.38 16.14
C ASN A 709 -29.81 14.99 16.16
N GLU A 710 -29.11 15.35 17.24
CA GLU A 710 -27.84 14.70 17.62
C GLU A 710 -28.17 13.28 18.07
N GLY A 711 -28.48 12.43 17.11
CA GLY A 711 -28.33 11.00 17.30
C GLY A 711 -26.84 10.73 17.43
N GLU A 712 -26.41 10.42 18.65
CA GLU A 712 -25.14 9.74 18.91
C GLU A 712 -24.97 8.62 17.88
N ALA A 713 -24.16 8.89 16.87
CA ALA A 713 -23.64 7.84 16.02
C ALA A 713 -22.64 7.08 16.90
N ALA A 714 -23.13 6.06 17.60
CA ALA A 714 -22.30 4.91 17.92
C ALA A 714 -21.70 4.46 16.59
N GLU A 715 -20.46 4.84 16.31
CA GLU A 715 -19.70 4.33 15.18
C GLU A 715 -19.73 2.81 15.32
N SER A 716 -20.49 2.16 14.45
CA SER A 716 -20.40 0.72 14.34
C SER A 716 -18.95 0.39 14.01
N GLU A 717 -18.36 -0.58 14.72
CA GLU A 717 -16.98 -1.01 14.48
C GLU A 717 -16.72 -1.47 13.03
N ASP A 718 -17.79 -1.60 12.22
CA ASP A 718 -17.85 -1.97 10.81
C ASP A 718 -18.02 -0.78 9.82
N ALA A 719 -18.19 0.47 10.25
CA ALA A 719 -18.30 1.61 9.34
C ALA A 719 -16.96 1.98 8.66
N PRO A 720 -16.93 2.33 7.36
CA PRO A 720 -15.69 2.76 6.69
C PRO A 720 -15.14 4.03 7.34
N LEU A 721 -13.80 4.13 7.44
CA LEU A 721 -13.12 5.31 7.98
C LEU A 721 -13.56 6.56 7.21
N ARG A 722 -14.14 7.53 7.92
CA ARG A 722 -14.47 8.86 7.37
C ARG A 722 -13.44 9.86 7.88
N GLY A 723 -12.62 10.40 6.98
CA GLY A 723 -11.61 11.40 7.31
C GLY A 723 -10.21 10.81 7.51
N VAL A 724 -9.42 11.46 8.37
CA VAL A 724 -8.02 11.11 8.63
C VAL A 724 -7.87 10.74 10.09
N GLU A 725 -7.45 9.51 10.36
CA GLU A 725 -7.04 9.07 11.70
C GLU A 725 -5.65 9.61 12.00
N LEU A 726 -5.49 10.33 13.11
CA LEU A 726 -4.21 10.78 13.63
C LEU A 726 -3.80 9.92 14.81
N ARG A 727 -2.54 9.50 14.80
CA ARG A 727 -1.93 8.78 15.91
C ARG A 727 -0.71 9.54 16.40
N LEU A 728 -0.64 9.72 17.72
CA LEU A 728 0.55 10.14 18.44
C LEU A 728 1.11 8.91 19.18
N ALA A 729 2.40 8.68 19.06
CA ALA A 729 3.15 7.71 19.82
C ALA A 729 4.41 8.36 20.39
N LEU A 730 4.78 7.94 21.61
CA LEU A 730 6.01 8.34 22.28
C LEU A 730 6.86 7.08 22.50
N PRO A 731 7.67 6.64 21.52
CA PRO A 731 8.45 5.42 21.64
C PRO A 731 9.35 5.46 22.86
N ALA A 732 9.25 4.45 23.72
CA ALA A 732 10.09 4.35 24.90
C ALA A 732 11.56 4.19 24.50
N GLU A 733 12.44 4.96 25.13
CA GLU A 733 13.88 4.87 24.90
C GLU A 733 14.48 3.66 25.62
N LYS A 734 15.15 2.80 24.86
CA LYS A 734 15.89 1.65 25.36
C LYS A 734 17.37 1.85 25.08
N ASN A 735 18.20 1.74 26.12
CA ASN A 735 19.64 1.75 25.95
C ASN A 735 20.12 0.39 25.46
N ASP A 736 20.63 0.33 24.22
CA ASP A 736 21.19 -0.89 23.64
C ASP A 736 22.73 -0.91 23.69
N GLY A 737 23.37 0.03 24.37
CA GLY A 737 24.82 0.08 24.58
C GLY A 737 25.59 0.73 23.42
N ALA A 738 26.90 0.47 23.33
CA ALA A 738 27.75 1.13 22.33
C ALA A 738 27.58 0.56 20.91
N LEU A 739 27.80 1.41 19.90
CA LEU A 739 27.97 1.05 18.49
C LEU A 739 29.34 1.52 18.02
N ALA A 740 30.24 0.57 17.74
CA ALA A 740 31.55 0.88 17.19
C ALA A 740 31.43 1.34 15.73
N LEU A 741 32.23 2.34 15.33
CA LEU A 741 32.29 2.87 13.96
C LEU A 741 32.98 1.93 12.94
N SER A 742 33.04 0.64 13.25
CA SER A 742 33.46 -0.45 12.37
C SER A 742 32.50 -1.65 12.43
N GLY A 743 31.43 -1.56 13.23
CA GLY A 743 30.56 -2.68 13.57
C GLY A 743 29.26 -2.70 12.76
N GLU A 744 28.61 -3.86 12.80
CA GLU A 744 27.22 -4.04 12.43
C GLU A 744 26.43 -4.52 13.66
N LYS A 745 25.17 -4.10 13.76
CA LYS A 745 24.30 -4.46 14.88
C LYS A 745 22.87 -4.56 14.42
N THR A 746 22.20 -5.66 14.76
CA THR A 746 20.76 -5.81 14.55
C THR A 746 20.03 -5.49 15.86
N LEU A 747 19.09 -4.56 15.77
CA LEU A 747 18.19 -4.15 16.84
C LEU A 747 16.86 -4.89 16.66
N ASN A 748 16.31 -5.38 17.77
CA ASN A 748 15.02 -6.06 17.83
C ASN A 748 14.18 -5.46 18.97
N GLY A 749 12.86 -5.50 18.84
CA GLY A 749 11.93 -4.92 19.79
C GLY A 749 11.43 -3.55 19.33
N ALA A 750 10.18 -3.22 19.69
CA ALA A 750 9.63 -1.90 19.50
C ALA A 750 10.30 -0.85 20.42
N GLY A 751 10.22 0.42 20.03
CA GLY A 751 10.74 1.56 20.80
C GLY A 751 11.89 2.29 20.10
N ALA A 752 12.50 3.22 20.84
CA ALA A 752 13.65 3.99 20.37
C ALA A 752 14.95 3.43 20.95
N HIS A 753 15.80 2.89 20.10
CA HIS A 753 17.08 2.30 20.47
C HIS A 753 18.16 3.38 20.58
N VAL A 754 18.70 3.56 21.78
CA VAL A 754 19.75 4.52 22.08
C VAL A 754 21.10 3.80 22.06
N LEU A 755 22.00 4.28 21.20
CA LEU A 755 23.34 3.73 21.03
C LEU A 755 24.40 4.80 21.24
N SER A 756 25.30 4.60 22.20
CA SER A 756 26.47 5.47 22.36
C SER A 756 27.43 5.26 21.18
N LEU A 757 27.87 6.36 20.56
CA LEU A 757 28.80 6.32 19.42
C LEU A 757 30.22 6.53 19.90
N ALA A 758 31.15 5.70 19.42
CA ALA A 758 32.57 5.93 19.64
C ALA A 758 33.01 7.22 18.91
N PRO A 759 33.98 7.98 19.46
CA PRO A 759 34.52 9.15 18.77
C PRO A 759 35.18 8.72 17.45
N ALA A 760 34.86 9.46 16.39
CA ALA A 760 35.46 9.27 15.07
C ALA A 760 36.78 10.07 14.98
N PRO A 761 37.80 9.59 14.24
CA PRO A 761 39.02 10.35 13.99
C PRO A 761 38.70 11.73 13.37
N ALA A 762 39.39 12.77 13.82
CA ALA A 762 39.25 14.10 13.22
C ALA A 762 39.54 14.06 11.71
N ALA A 763 38.82 14.87 10.93
CA ALA A 763 38.92 14.93 9.46
C ALA A 763 38.50 13.64 8.71
N SER A 764 37.88 12.67 9.39
CA SER A 764 37.13 11.56 8.78
C SER A 764 35.64 11.90 8.61
N LEU A 765 34.93 11.10 7.83
CA LEU A 765 33.47 11.12 7.72
C LEU A 765 32.89 9.98 8.56
N ALA A 766 32.13 10.31 9.60
CA ALA A 766 31.35 9.32 10.34
C ALA A 766 30.01 9.12 9.62
N LEU A 767 29.55 7.87 9.52
CA LEU A 767 28.23 7.57 8.99
C LEU A 767 27.58 6.38 9.70
N ILE A 768 26.25 6.42 9.75
CA ILE A 768 25.39 5.33 10.22
C ILE A 768 24.36 5.08 9.14
N ALA A 769 24.33 3.85 8.62
CA ALA A 769 23.32 3.37 7.71
C ALA A 769 22.40 2.40 8.46
N ALA A 770 21.09 2.58 8.31
CA ALA A 770 20.10 1.61 8.76
C ALA A 770 19.48 0.88 7.58
N ARG A 771 19.04 -0.35 7.80
CA ARG A 771 18.22 -1.13 6.87
C ARG A 771 17.13 -1.85 7.64
N SER A 772 15.89 -1.68 7.20
CA SER A 772 14.74 -2.43 7.68
C SER A 772 13.75 -2.65 6.54
N GLU A 773 12.81 -3.58 6.75
CA GLU A 773 11.63 -3.73 5.88
C GLU A 773 10.61 -2.59 6.11
N ALA A 774 10.70 -1.92 7.27
CA ALA A 774 9.92 -0.75 7.66
C ALA A 774 10.67 0.56 7.37
N ASP A 775 9.96 1.68 7.39
CA ASP A 775 10.60 3.00 7.46
C ASP A 775 11.25 3.17 8.85
N VAL A 776 12.48 3.65 8.86
CA VAL A 776 13.29 3.88 10.06
C VAL A 776 13.69 5.35 10.12
N ALA A 777 13.80 5.89 11.33
CA ALA A 777 14.44 7.17 11.60
C ALA A 777 15.78 6.96 12.33
N ILE A 778 16.78 7.74 11.96
CA ILE A 778 18.08 7.85 12.64
C ILE A 778 18.23 9.29 13.10
N SER A 779 18.22 9.53 14.41
CA SER A 779 18.60 10.81 15.02
C SER A 779 20.04 10.70 15.51
N VAL A 780 20.92 11.58 15.04
CA VAL A 780 22.26 11.71 15.63
C VAL A 780 22.22 12.87 16.60
N GLU A 781 22.62 12.61 17.84
CA GLU A 781 22.48 13.55 18.94
C GLU A 781 23.82 13.78 19.62
N ARG A 782 24.07 15.04 19.96
CA ARG A 782 25.25 15.49 20.69
C ARG A 782 24.85 15.95 22.07
N ARG A 783 25.69 15.65 23.06
CA ARG A 783 25.56 16.24 24.39
C ARG A 783 26.17 17.63 24.39
N ASP A 784 25.34 18.64 24.62
CA ASP A 784 25.78 20.03 24.73
C ASP A 784 26.37 20.31 26.13
N GLY A 785 27.01 21.47 26.29
CA GLY A 785 27.74 21.83 27.53
C GLY A 785 26.87 21.98 28.78
N ASP A 786 25.55 22.09 28.63
CA ASP A 786 24.56 22.05 29.71
C ASP A 786 24.16 20.62 30.12
N GLY A 787 24.76 19.61 29.48
CA GLY A 787 24.53 18.19 29.72
C GLY A 787 23.32 17.62 29.00
N LYS A 788 22.57 18.42 28.24
CA LYS A 788 21.38 17.98 27.48
C LYS A 788 21.76 17.41 26.12
N TRP A 789 20.94 16.50 25.62
CA TRP A 789 21.08 15.95 24.28
C TRP A 789 20.37 16.86 23.27
N ARG A 790 21.06 17.20 22.18
CA ARG A 790 20.51 17.95 21.06
C ARG A 790 20.74 17.18 19.77
N ALA A 791 19.69 17.03 18.97
CA ALA A 791 19.83 16.44 17.64
C ALA A 791 20.69 17.35 16.74
N ILE A 792 21.74 16.78 16.15
CA ILE A 792 22.52 17.44 15.09
C ILE A 792 21.90 17.20 13.70
N GLY A 793 21.02 16.20 13.59
CA GLY A 793 20.17 15.97 12.44
C GLY A 793 19.44 14.62 12.49
N VAL A 794 18.47 14.45 11.61
CA VAL A 794 17.62 13.25 11.53
C VAL A 794 17.50 12.82 10.07
N GLU A 795 17.69 11.52 9.81
CA GLU A 795 17.51 10.89 8.50
C GLU A 795 16.40 9.85 8.58
N ARG A 796 15.59 9.70 7.52
CA ARG A 796 14.40 8.83 7.51
C ARG A 796 14.26 8.05 6.20
N GLY A 797 13.66 6.87 6.26
CA GLY A 797 13.31 6.02 5.11
C GLY A 797 13.58 4.53 5.39
N ARG A 798 13.49 3.67 4.37
CA ARG A 798 13.80 2.23 4.53
C ARG A 798 15.29 1.91 4.65
N SER A 799 16.13 2.76 4.04
CA SER A 799 17.59 2.66 4.10
C SER A 799 18.25 4.04 4.36
N PRO A 800 17.91 4.70 5.48
CA PRO A 800 18.42 6.03 5.77
C PRO A 800 19.91 5.95 6.12
N VAL A 801 20.65 6.99 5.73
CA VAL A 801 22.08 7.12 6.03
C VAL A 801 22.34 8.51 6.56
N ALA A 802 22.70 8.58 7.83
CA ALA A 802 23.16 9.81 8.48
C ALA A 802 24.69 9.85 8.42
N ALA A 803 25.25 10.86 7.74
CA ALA A 803 26.68 11.05 7.61
C ALA A 803 27.08 12.47 8.03
N TRP A 804 28.21 12.64 8.72
CA TRP A 804 28.73 13.94 9.16
C TRP A 804 30.25 13.95 9.21
N PRO A 805 30.91 15.09 8.89
CA PRO A 805 32.33 15.25 9.15
C PRO A 805 32.60 15.22 10.66
N ALA A 806 33.57 14.43 11.10
CA ALA A 806 33.87 14.25 12.52
C ALA A 806 34.50 15.51 13.16
N ALA A 807 34.00 15.91 14.33
CA ALA A 807 34.44 17.11 15.07
C ALA A 807 35.41 16.82 16.24
N GLY A 808 35.72 15.55 16.55
CA GLY A 808 36.51 15.15 17.73
C GLY A 808 35.65 14.64 18.90
N ASP A 809 36.12 14.84 20.15
CA ASP A 809 35.68 14.16 21.39
C ASP A 809 34.29 14.54 21.94
N ALA A 810 33.36 14.98 21.08
CA ALA A 810 31.99 15.23 21.51
C ALA A 810 31.29 13.92 21.87
N GLU A 811 30.57 13.88 23.00
CA GLU A 811 29.74 12.74 23.37
C GLU A 811 28.55 12.67 22.40
N LEU A 812 28.54 11.64 21.56
CA LEU A 812 27.53 11.42 20.52
C LEU A 812 26.75 10.14 20.80
N ARG A 813 25.47 10.16 20.45
CA ARG A 813 24.61 8.97 20.41
C ARG A 813 23.78 8.93 19.14
N ALA A 814 23.44 7.73 18.70
CA ALA A 814 22.41 7.50 17.71
C ALA A 814 21.15 7.02 18.41
N VAL A 815 20.01 7.62 18.07
CA VAL A 815 18.69 7.15 18.48
C VAL A 815 17.99 6.65 17.22
N VAL A 816 17.59 5.38 17.21
CA VAL A 816 17.07 4.69 16.03
C VAL A 816 15.74 4.02 16.36
N TRP A 817 14.72 4.22 15.54
CA TRP A 817 13.40 3.60 15.75
C TRP A 817 12.66 3.38 14.43
N ALA A 818 11.75 2.42 14.42
CA ALA A 818 10.82 2.21 13.32
C ALA A 818 9.70 3.26 13.36
N ILE A 819 9.37 3.84 12.21
CA ILE A 819 8.32 4.84 12.08
C ILE A 819 6.97 4.12 11.94
N GLY A 820 6.00 4.48 12.78
CA GLY A 820 4.70 3.82 12.89
C GLY A 820 4.58 2.83 14.05
N GLY A 821 5.63 2.70 14.88
CA GLY A 821 5.66 1.79 16.02
C GLY A 821 5.73 0.30 15.64
N GLU A 822 6.27 -0.01 14.47
CA GLU A 822 6.47 -1.38 13.98
C GLU A 822 7.62 -2.08 14.73
N ASP A 823 7.51 -3.38 14.99
CA ASP A 823 8.56 -4.19 15.65
C ASP A 823 9.50 -4.85 14.60
N ALA A 824 9.73 -4.15 13.49
CA ALA A 824 10.57 -4.66 12.41
C ALA A 824 12.05 -4.59 12.82
N PRO A 825 12.83 -5.68 12.69
CA PRO A 825 14.26 -5.65 12.98
C PRO A 825 14.99 -4.56 12.19
N ILE A 826 15.91 -3.85 12.83
CA ILE A 826 16.70 -2.78 12.21
C ILE A 826 18.16 -3.18 12.22
N THR A 827 18.75 -3.34 11.03
CA THR A 827 20.19 -3.60 10.90
C THR A 827 20.93 -2.28 10.72
N LEU A 828 21.88 -2.00 11.59
CA LEU A 828 22.73 -0.82 11.58
C LEU A 828 24.15 -1.18 11.16
N ALA A 829 24.74 -0.33 10.31
CA ALA A 829 26.16 -0.34 10.00
C ALA A 829 26.73 1.06 10.28
N ALA A 830 27.73 1.15 11.15
CA ALA A 830 28.43 2.41 11.43
C ALA A 830 29.86 2.36 10.90
N ARG A 831 30.30 3.43 10.23
CA ARG A 831 31.63 3.54 9.61
C ARG A 831 32.28 4.89 9.93
N ALA A 832 33.57 4.87 10.19
CA ALA A 832 34.45 6.05 10.07
C ALA A 832 35.24 5.93 8.77
N VAL A 833 35.08 6.90 7.86
CA VAL A 833 35.64 6.84 6.52
C VAL A 833 36.71 7.91 6.35
N GLU A 834 37.93 7.46 6.06
CA GLU A 834 39.03 8.34 5.69
C GLU A 834 39.15 8.42 4.16
N ARG A 835 39.33 9.64 3.65
CA ARG A 835 39.56 9.90 2.23
C ARG A 835 40.58 11.01 2.09
N ARG A 836 41.42 10.89 1.06
CA ARG A 836 42.30 11.97 0.65
C ARG A 836 41.47 13.03 -0.08
N ALA A 837 41.64 14.30 0.29
CA ALA A 837 41.01 15.40 -0.41
C ALA A 837 41.48 15.46 -1.87
N ARG A 838 40.54 15.41 -2.80
CA ARG A 838 40.76 15.52 -4.24
C ARG A 838 40.67 16.98 -4.67
N ARG A 839 41.32 17.34 -5.78
CA ARG A 839 41.23 18.69 -6.36
C ARG A 839 39.86 18.88 -7.03
N LEU A 840 39.48 20.15 -7.22
CA LEU A 840 38.32 20.53 -8.03
C LEU A 840 38.41 19.95 -9.45
N GLY A 841 37.28 19.58 -10.02
CA GLY A 841 37.09 18.93 -11.32
C GLY A 841 36.15 17.73 -11.22
N GLU A 842 36.35 16.76 -12.09
CA GLU A 842 35.55 15.53 -12.12
C GLU A 842 35.99 14.57 -10.99
N VAL A 843 35.14 14.42 -9.97
CA VAL A 843 35.40 13.66 -8.75
C VAL A 843 34.66 12.32 -8.79
N ALA A 844 35.41 11.21 -8.74
CA ALA A 844 34.83 9.89 -8.53
C ALA A 844 34.53 9.65 -7.04
N LEU A 845 33.39 9.02 -6.76
CA LEU A 845 32.96 8.61 -5.43
C LEU A 845 33.44 7.18 -5.15
N ASP A 846 34.13 6.95 -4.03
CA ASP A 846 34.65 5.63 -3.69
C ASP A 846 33.65 4.87 -2.79
N PRO A 847 33.41 3.58 -3.01
CA PRO A 847 32.50 2.78 -2.18
C PRO A 847 32.93 2.75 -0.71
N VAL A 848 31.96 2.66 0.19
CA VAL A 848 32.20 2.47 1.63
C VAL A 848 32.14 0.99 1.98
N ASP A 849 33.25 0.45 2.50
CA ASP A 849 33.32 -0.96 2.88
C ASP A 849 32.28 -1.32 3.95
N GLY A 850 31.54 -2.40 3.69
CA GLY A 850 30.50 -2.90 4.59
C GLY A 850 29.24 -2.04 4.65
N VAL A 851 29.03 -1.10 3.73
CA VAL A 851 27.76 -0.38 3.56
C VAL A 851 27.37 -0.36 2.09
N ALA A 852 26.46 -1.25 1.70
CA ALA A 852 26.10 -1.45 0.30
C ALA A 852 25.46 -0.21 -0.33
N GLY A 853 25.92 0.16 -1.53
CA GLY A 853 25.34 1.24 -2.33
C GLY A 853 25.63 2.65 -1.84
N ILE A 854 26.59 2.85 -0.92
CA ILE A 854 27.02 4.17 -0.46
C ILE A 854 28.43 4.46 -0.95
N CYS A 855 28.58 5.62 -1.57
CA CYS A 855 29.83 6.07 -2.19
C CYS A 855 30.16 7.46 -1.67
N VAL A 856 31.43 7.71 -1.32
CA VAL A 856 31.84 8.99 -0.72
C VAL A 856 33.11 9.55 -1.35
N ALA A 857 33.21 10.86 -1.40
CA ALA A 857 34.44 11.57 -1.77
C ALA A 857 34.68 12.76 -0.85
N LYS A 858 35.94 13.18 -0.80
CA LYS A 858 36.40 14.37 -0.10
C LYS A 858 37.06 15.30 -1.11
N VAL A 859 36.64 16.56 -1.17
CA VAL A 859 37.09 17.56 -2.15
C VAL A 859 37.71 18.73 -1.41
N ALA A 860 38.85 19.22 -1.89
CA ALA A 860 39.51 20.39 -1.35
C ALA A 860 38.83 21.68 -1.86
N THR A 861 38.41 22.53 -0.92
CA THR A 861 37.74 23.82 -1.18
C THR A 861 38.54 24.94 -0.51
N PRO A 862 39.65 25.40 -1.12
CA PRO A 862 40.52 26.39 -0.48
C PRO A 862 39.75 27.65 -0.09
N ASP A 863 40.12 28.21 1.08
CA ASP A 863 39.49 29.39 1.68
C ASP A 863 37.98 29.27 1.94
N ALA A 864 37.42 28.04 1.92
CA ALA A 864 35.99 27.80 1.99
C ALA A 864 35.18 28.60 0.95
N ALA A 865 35.78 28.89 -0.20
CA ALA A 865 35.12 29.58 -1.30
C ALA A 865 33.95 28.75 -1.86
N LEU A 866 32.98 29.43 -2.47
CA LEU A 866 31.91 28.73 -3.19
C LEU A 866 32.48 27.81 -4.27
N VAL A 867 31.77 26.71 -4.46
CA VAL A 867 31.99 25.76 -5.56
C VAL A 867 30.71 25.57 -6.34
N THR A 868 30.82 25.19 -7.61
CA THR A 868 29.69 24.77 -8.42
C THR A 868 29.65 23.25 -8.44
N LEU A 869 28.54 22.66 -7.99
CA LEU A 869 28.25 21.25 -8.12
C LEU A 869 27.46 21.00 -9.40
N ALA A 870 27.89 20.06 -10.23
CA ALA A 870 27.10 19.52 -11.33
C ALA A 870 26.93 18.01 -11.15
N THR A 871 25.69 17.59 -10.91
CA THR A 871 25.29 16.20 -10.67
C THR A 871 23.99 15.86 -11.40
N LYS A 872 23.87 14.61 -11.84
CA LYS A 872 22.63 14.01 -12.36
C LYS A 872 21.98 13.06 -11.34
N GLU A 873 22.66 12.82 -10.22
CA GLU A 873 22.25 11.91 -9.15
C GLU A 873 21.99 12.68 -7.85
N ASP A 874 21.25 12.04 -6.94
CA ASP A 874 21.00 12.56 -5.60
C ASP A 874 22.30 12.46 -4.77
N ILE A 875 22.94 13.62 -4.58
CA ILE A 875 24.16 13.77 -3.78
C ILE A 875 23.83 14.49 -2.48
N ALA A 876 24.39 14.04 -1.37
CA ALA A 876 24.47 14.80 -0.13
C ALA A 876 25.85 15.44 0.01
N ALA A 877 25.91 16.69 0.47
CA ALA A 877 27.14 17.44 0.65
C ALA A 877 27.20 18.17 1.99
N GLY A 878 28.40 18.41 2.49
CA GLY A 878 28.61 19.13 3.76
C GLY A 878 30.09 19.25 4.13
N SER A 879 30.42 20.29 4.89
CA SER A 879 31.80 20.64 5.28
C SER A 879 31.96 21.01 6.75
N VAL A 880 30.85 21.28 7.45
CA VAL A 880 30.86 21.63 8.88
C VAL A 880 31.03 20.37 9.73
N ALA A 881 32.03 20.36 10.60
CA ALA A 881 32.23 19.26 11.53
C ALA A 881 31.08 19.18 12.56
N GLY A 882 30.57 17.97 12.79
CA GLY A 882 29.47 17.72 13.73
C GLY A 882 28.08 18.09 13.20
N THR A 883 27.95 18.35 11.90
CA THR A 883 26.67 18.62 11.22
C THR A 883 26.45 17.57 10.13
N LEU A 884 25.22 17.07 9.98
CA LEU A 884 24.90 16.11 8.92
C LEU A 884 25.13 16.69 7.52
N LEU A 885 25.59 15.86 6.59
CA LEU A 885 25.54 16.17 5.15
C LEU A 885 24.08 16.37 4.74
N ARG A 886 23.82 17.32 3.84
CA ARG A 886 22.46 17.64 3.37
C ARG A 886 22.32 17.37 1.88
N ALA A 887 21.11 17.07 1.44
CA ALA A 887 20.82 16.92 0.01
C ALA A 887 21.27 18.17 -0.76
N ALA A 888 22.12 17.97 -1.76
CA ALA A 888 22.69 19.00 -2.60
C ALA A 888 22.19 18.84 -4.03
N ARG A 889 21.82 19.95 -4.67
CA ARG A 889 21.39 19.99 -6.06
C ARG A 889 22.51 20.54 -6.93
N SER A 890 22.40 20.33 -8.24
CA SER A 890 23.25 21.05 -9.19
C SER A 890 23.10 22.57 -9.01
N GLY A 891 24.23 23.27 -8.86
CA GLY A 891 24.27 24.69 -8.53
C GLY A 891 25.41 25.06 -7.58
N PRO A 892 25.46 26.32 -7.12
CA PRO A 892 26.47 26.78 -6.19
C PRO A 892 26.24 26.23 -4.78
N LEU A 893 27.32 25.81 -4.13
CA LEU A 893 27.38 25.41 -2.72
C LEU A 893 28.32 26.36 -1.97
N ALA A 894 28.02 26.59 -0.68
CA ALA A 894 28.84 27.39 0.22
C ALA A 894 29.53 26.52 1.28
N PRO A 895 30.71 25.94 0.99
CA PRO A 895 31.52 25.28 1.99
C PRO A 895 31.79 26.20 3.19
N GLN A 896 31.85 25.62 4.38
CA GLN A 896 32.18 26.32 5.64
C GLN A 896 33.57 25.92 6.15
N ALA A 897 34.24 25.00 5.45
CA ALA A 897 35.58 24.52 5.75
C ALA A 897 36.36 24.29 4.45
N GLN A 898 37.66 24.01 4.59
CA GLN A 898 38.55 23.74 3.44
C GLN A 898 38.34 22.36 2.79
N GLU A 899 37.43 21.57 3.35
CA GLU A 899 37.15 20.21 2.92
C GLU A 899 35.64 20.03 2.78
N LEU A 900 35.20 19.66 1.58
CA LEU A 900 33.82 19.35 1.25
C LEU A 900 33.67 17.83 1.12
N TRP A 901 32.77 17.25 1.89
CA TRP A 901 32.39 15.85 1.76
C TRP A 901 31.19 15.72 0.83
N LEU A 902 31.24 14.69 -0.01
CA LEU A 902 30.17 14.28 -0.92
C LEU A 902 29.80 12.83 -0.64
N MET A 903 28.51 12.53 -0.66
CA MET A 903 27.97 11.18 -0.54
C MET A 903 26.91 10.95 -1.62
N GLY A 904 27.06 9.89 -2.41
CA GLY A 904 26.08 9.41 -3.37
C GLY A 904 25.49 8.06 -2.96
N ARG A 905 24.33 7.73 -3.51
CA ARG A 905 23.64 6.45 -3.34
C ARG A 905 23.51 5.73 -4.70
N GLY A 906 23.81 4.44 -4.74
CA GLY A 906 23.65 3.61 -5.95
C GLY A 906 24.98 3.22 -6.59
N ASP A 907 25.16 3.59 -7.86
CA ASP A 907 26.32 3.20 -8.67
C ASP A 907 27.54 4.08 -8.36
N CYS A 908 28.53 3.52 -7.66
CA CYS A 908 29.78 4.24 -7.35
C CYS A 908 30.66 4.52 -8.58
N ALA A 909 30.30 4.05 -9.77
CA ALA A 909 30.97 4.45 -11.00
C ALA A 909 30.64 5.88 -11.43
N SER A 910 29.59 6.49 -10.85
CA SER A 910 29.19 7.85 -11.16
C SER A 910 30.25 8.87 -10.72
N ARG A 911 30.37 9.92 -11.54
CA ARG A 911 31.30 11.03 -11.31
C ARG A 911 30.52 12.30 -11.13
N VAL A 912 31.00 13.12 -10.19
CA VAL A 912 30.40 14.40 -9.83
C VAL A 912 31.39 15.49 -10.18
N ASP A 913 30.97 16.48 -10.96
CA ASP A 913 31.82 17.61 -11.29
C ASP A 913 31.70 18.70 -10.22
N VAL A 914 32.83 19.07 -9.62
CA VAL A 914 32.94 20.12 -8.61
C VAL A 914 33.93 21.15 -9.09
N ALA A 915 33.43 22.26 -9.61
CA ALA A 915 34.26 23.33 -10.14
C ALA A 915 34.39 24.50 -9.16
N ALA A 916 35.45 25.30 -9.33
CA ALA A 916 35.52 26.61 -8.69
C ALA A 916 34.32 27.45 -9.14
N PHE A 917 33.71 28.19 -8.22
CA PHE A 917 32.59 29.06 -8.55
C PHE A 917 33.07 30.28 -9.36
N ASP A 918 32.91 30.23 -10.68
CA ASP A 918 33.17 31.37 -11.59
C ASP A 918 31.90 32.20 -11.77
N TRP A 919 31.76 33.25 -10.97
CA TRP A 919 30.59 34.11 -11.00
C TRP A 919 30.81 35.39 -11.80
N LYS A 920 29.95 35.60 -12.79
CA LYS A 920 29.97 36.79 -13.66
C LYS A 920 28.89 37.81 -13.32
N GLY A 921 28.30 37.70 -12.13
CA GLY A 921 27.28 38.61 -11.63
C GLY A 921 25.83 38.28 -12.02
N ALA A 922 25.60 37.19 -12.76
CA ALA A 922 24.25 36.69 -13.03
C ALA A 922 23.52 36.29 -11.75
N GLU A 923 22.19 36.32 -11.75
CA GLU A 923 21.41 35.85 -10.60
C GLU A 923 21.64 34.35 -10.36
N ILE A 924 21.97 33.99 -9.12
CA ILE A 924 22.17 32.61 -8.68
C ILE A 924 21.22 32.29 -7.52
N SER A 925 20.79 31.04 -7.43
CA SER A 925 20.11 30.51 -6.25
C SER A 925 21.13 29.89 -5.32
N LEU A 926 21.09 30.26 -4.04
CA LEU A 926 22.01 29.76 -3.01
C LEU A 926 21.22 29.21 -1.82
N ASP A 927 21.64 28.05 -1.35
CA ASP A 927 21.15 27.42 -0.12
C ASP A 927 22.16 27.66 1.01
N ILE A 928 21.73 28.34 2.07
CA ILE A 928 22.49 28.58 3.30
C ILE A 928 21.89 27.72 4.40
N GLY A 929 22.69 26.88 5.03
CA GLY A 929 22.27 26.05 6.16
C GLY A 929 22.10 26.78 7.48
N GLU A 930 21.72 26.02 8.51
CA GLU A 930 21.54 26.57 9.85
C GLU A 930 22.87 27.16 10.38
N GLY A 931 22.88 28.46 10.67
CA GLY A 931 24.05 29.19 11.20
C GLY A 931 25.20 29.39 10.21
N GLU A 932 25.04 29.01 8.95
CA GLU A 932 26.09 29.06 7.94
C GLU A 932 26.26 30.47 7.34
N ARG A 933 27.45 30.74 6.80
CA ARG A 933 27.77 31.99 6.08
C ARG A 933 28.39 31.68 4.74
N ALA A 934 27.88 32.27 3.67
CA ALA A 934 28.54 32.22 2.37
C ALA A 934 29.54 33.37 2.23
N HIS A 935 30.73 33.03 1.72
CA HIS A 935 31.80 33.98 1.43
C HIS A 935 32.09 33.99 -0.07
N LEU A 936 31.90 35.15 -0.70
CA LEU A 936 32.15 35.33 -2.13
C LEU A 936 33.41 36.17 -2.33
N VAL A 937 34.23 35.77 -3.31
CA VAL A 937 35.39 36.56 -3.72
C VAL A 937 34.95 37.93 -4.26
N PRO A 938 35.71 39.01 -4.01
CA PRO A 938 35.41 40.31 -4.57
C PRO A 938 35.34 40.24 -6.10
N LEU A 939 34.25 40.75 -6.67
CA LEU A 939 34.05 40.82 -8.11
C LEU A 939 34.00 42.29 -8.53
N ALA A 940 35.08 42.78 -9.14
CA ALA A 940 35.19 44.17 -9.56
C ALA A 940 34.11 44.55 -10.59
N PRO A 941 33.50 45.75 -10.50
CA PRO A 941 32.61 46.27 -11.53
C PRO A 941 33.34 46.51 -12.85
N ALA A 942 32.60 46.59 -13.95
CA ALA A 942 33.15 47.11 -15.21
C ALA A 942 33.65 48.56 -15.04
N ALA A 943 34.65 48.95 -15.83
CA ALA A 943 35.22 50.29 -15.77
C ALA A 943 34.12 51.38 -15.92
N GLY A 944 34.13 52.38 -15.02
CA GLY A 944 33.13 53.45 -14.98
C GLY A 944 31.79 53.09 -14.31
N LYS A 945 31.62 51.84 -13.87
CA LYS A 945 30.41 51.38 -13.17
C LYS A 945 30.65 51.14 -11.69
N LEU A 946 29.56 51.16 -10.95
CA LEU A 946 29.48 50.79 -9.55
C LEU A 946 28.63 49.52 -9.45
N ARG A 947 29.04 48.55 -8.65
CA ARG A 947 28.32 47.29 -8.47
C ARG A 947 27.59 47.25 -7.14
N LEU A 948 26.36 46.73 -7.19
CA LEU A 948 25.54 46.40 -6.03
C LEU A 948 25.32 44.89 -5.97
N TRP A 949 25.26 44.38 -4.75
CA TRP A 949 24.85 43.02 -4.43
C TRP A 949 23.44 43.05 -3.88
N LEU A 950 22.53 42.32 -4.51
CA LEU A 950 21.14 42.21 -4.10
C LEU A 950 20.81 40.75 -3.77
N ALA A 951 20.41 40.50 -2.53
CA ALA A 951 19.94 39.20 -2.06
C ALA A 951 18.44 39.27 -1.75
N ARG A 952 17.67 38.27 -2.19
CA ARG A 952 16.23 38.14 -1.92
C ARG A 952 15.87 36.75 -1.44
N SER A 953 14.99 36.65 -0.47
CA SER A 953 14.40 35.40 0.02
C SER A 953 12.90 35.59 0.25
N ALA A 954 12.12 34.56 -0.06
CA ALA A 954 10.67 34.58 0.10
C ALA A 954 10.22 34.34 1.56
N PHE A 955 11.04 33.65 2.35
CA PHE A 955 10.64 33.11 3.66
C PHE A 955 11.60 33.45 4.81
N ALA A 956 12.68 34.19 4.54
CA ALA A 956 13.66 34.60 5.53
C ALA A 956 14.23 35.97 5.17
N GLN A 957 14.87 36.65 6.12
CA GLN A 957 15.57 37.90 5.86
C GLN A 957 17.05 37.68 5.53
N PRO A 958 17.52 37.96 4.31
CA PRO A 958 18.94 37.94 4.00
C PRO A 958 19.68 39.06 4.72
N ALA A 959 20.93 38.81 5.08
CA ALA A 959 21.89 39.81 5.56
C ALA A 959 23.17 39.76 4.70
N LEU A 960 23.71 40.94 4.39
CA LEU A 960 24.90 41.11 3.55
C LEU A 960 25.93 41.99 4.27
N ASP A 961 27.20 41.67 4.11
CA ASP A 961 28.32 42.56 4.46
C ASP A 961 29.34 42.61 3.33
N GLY A 962 29.38 43.76 2.65
CA GLY A 962 30.37 44.12 1.64
C GLY A 962 31.28 45.28 2.07
N GLY A 963 31.26 45.68 3.36
CA GLY A 963 32.10 46.73 3.93
C GLY A 963 31.66 48.18 3.68
N LEU A 964 30.64 48.43 2.85
CA LEU A 964 30.19 49.78 2.46
C LEU A 964 28.75 50.13 2.91
N GLY A 965 28.24 49.40 3.92
CA GLY A 965 26.90 49.58 4.49
C GLY A 965 25.83 48.72 3.81
N VAL A 966 24.77 48.38 4.53
CA VAL A 966 23.70 47.48 4.06
C VAL A 966 22.33 48.16 4.17
N GLY A 967 21.56 48.09 3.09
CA GLY A 967 20.14 48.43 3.05
C GLY A 967 19.31 47.18 3.20
N VAL A 968 18.28 47.22 4.05
CA VAL A 968 17.42 46.06 4.35
C VAL A 968 15.97 46.43 4.05
N ALA A 969 15.31 45.60 3.26
CA ALA A 969 13.87 45.60 3.03
C ALA A 969 13.30 44.21 3.41
N LYS A 970 11.99 44.08 3.55
CA LYS A 970 11.36 42.81 3.94
C LYS A 970 11.73 41.71 2.93
N GLY A 971 12.46 40.69 3.38
CA GLY A 971 12.92 39.58 2.55
C GLY A 971 14.06 39.92 1.58
N ALA A 972 14.66 41.12 1.66
CA ALA A 972 15.71 41.55 0.75
C ALA A 972 16.82 42.37 1.44
N ALA A 973 18.05 42.24 0.95
CA ALA A 973 19.19 43.04 1.39
C ALA A 973 20.02 43.52 0.19
N LEU A 974 20.56 44.73 0.31
CA LEU A 974 21.36 45.40 -0.71
C LEU A 974 22.64 45.96 -0.10
N THR A 975 23.79 45.76 -0.73
CA THR A 975 25.05 46.44 -0.35
C THR A 975 25.87 46.80 -1.58
N LEU A 976 26.81 47.74 -1.45
CA LEU A 976 27.76 48.04 -2.51
C LEU A 976 28.89 47.01 -2.51
N ALA A 977 29.40 46.66 -3.69
CA ALA A 977 30.64 45.92 -3.80
C ALA A 977 31.82 46.80 -3.35
N GLY A 978 32.63 46.27 -2.43
CA GLY A 978 33.89 46.87 -2.01
C GLY A 978 35.08 45.93 -2.29
N ASP A 979 36.24 46.29 -1.74
CA ASP A 979 37.47 45.48 -1.84
C ASP A 979 37.45 44.26 -0.90
N SER A 980 36.46 44.16 -0.01
CA SER A 980 36.28 43.05 0.92
C SER A 980 35.41 41.94 0.31
N PRO A 981 35.68 40.65 0.62
CA PRO A 981 34.80 39.55 0.26
C PRO A 981 33.38 39.77 0.77
N LEU A 982 32.38 39.44 -0.04
CA LEU A 982 30.98 39.55 0.36
C LEU A 982 30.64 38.41 1.31
N ALA A 983 30.17 38.73 2.52
CA ALA A 983 29.58 37.76 3.43
C ALA A 983 28.05 37.82 3.35
N LEU A 984 27.41 36.65 3.36
CA LEU A 984 25.96 36.48 3.25
C LEU A 984 25.46 35.42 4.24
N TRP A 985 24.42 35.74 5.01
CA TRP A 985 23.83 34.83 6.00
C TRP A 985 22.35 35.16 6.27
N ASN A 986 21.67 34.35 7.08
CA ASN A 986 20.31 34.64 7.55
C ASN A 986 20.33 35.70 8.66
N GLY A 987 19.69 36.84 8.43
CA GLY A 987 19.65 37.97 9.35
C GLY A 987 18.63 37.84 10.51
N GLU A 988 17.68 36.91 10.42
CA GLU A 988 16.63 36.71 11.45
C GLU A 988 17.05 35.74 12.56
N GLY A 989 18.08 34.92 12.33
CA GLY A 989 18.51 33.91 13.31
C GLY A 989 19.39 32.84 12.69
N SER A 990 19.46 31.67 13.32
CA SER A 990 20.24 30.55 12.81
C SER A 990 19.52 29.73 11.75
N ALA A 991 18.21 29.87 11.52
CA ALA A 991 17.46 29.02 10.60
C ALA A 991 18.05 28.97 9.17
N PRO A 992 17.92 27.84 8.45
CA PRO A 992 18.36 27.74 7.07
C PRO A 992 17.60 28.72 6.16
N MET A 993 18.22 29.14 5.06
CA MET A 993 17.66 30.11 4.12
C MET A 993 18.03 29.75 2.68
N ARG A 994 17.03 29.72 1.79
CA ARG A 994 17.23 29.78 0.34
C ARG A 994 17.05 31.20 -0.15
N LEU A 995 17.92 31.66 -1.02
CA LEU A 995 17.87 33.03 -1.56
C LEU A 995 18.32 33.11 -3.02
N ALA A 996 17.91 34.17 -3.71
CA ALA A 996 18.45 34.61 -4.99
C ALA A 996 19.46 35.74 -4.76
N LEU A 997 20.67 35.61 -5.30
CA LEU A 997 21.73 36.61 -5.22
C LEU A 997 22.14 37.06 -6.62
N GLY A 998 22.14 38.37 -6.86
CA GLY A 998 22.55 38.95 -8.13
C GLY A 998 23.50 40.15 -7.98
N ALA A 999 24.26 40.42 -9.04
CA ALA A 999 25.02 41.66 -9.18
C ALA A 999 24.28 42.66 -10.07
N ILE A 1000 24.27 43.92 -9.68
CA ILE A 1000 23.69 45.01 -10.48
C ILE A 1000 24.78 46.04 -10.73
N ASP A 1001 25.14 46.24 -11.99
CA ASP A 1001 26.09 47.29 -12.39
C ASP A 1001 25.33 48.54 -12.84
N VAL A 1002 25.68 49.67 -12.25
CA VAL A 1002 25.10 50.99 -12.55
C VAL A 1002 26.19 51.97 -12.97
N ASP A 1003 25.87 52.88 -13.89
CA ASP A 1003 26.81 53.88 -14.37
C ASP A 1003 27.08 54.94 -13.30
N THR A 1004 28.36 55.22 -13.03
CA THR A 1004 28.74 56.24 -12.04
C THR A 1004 28.69 57.62 -12.67
N ARG A 1005 27.95 58.54 -12.06
CA ARG A 1005 27.80 59.92 -12.54
C ARG A 1005 28.63 60.92 -11.73
N PRO A 1006 29.00 62.07 -12.31
CA PRO A 1006 29.65 63.15 -11.57
C PRO A 1006 28.73 63.68 -10.47
N ALA A 1007 29.31 64.10 -9.34
CA ALA A 1007 28.56 64.64 -8.21
C ALA A 1007 27.79 65.93 -8.57
N ILE A 1008 26.57 66.08 -8.04
CA ILE A 1008 25.75 67.28 -8.18
C ILE A 1008 25.62 67.96 -6.81
N LYS A 1009 25.68 69.30 -6.77
CA LYS A 1009 25.38 70.06 -5.55
C LYS A 1009 23.87 70.09 -5.30
N GLY A 1010 23.44 69.54 -4.17
CA GLY A 1010 22.04 69.50 -3.73
C GLY A 1010 21.63 70.64 -2.79
N GLY A 1011 22.59 71.35 -2.18
CA GLY A 1011 22.28 72.41 -1.20
C GLY A 1011 21.53 71.87 0.02
N ALA A 1012 20.59 72.65 0.56
CA ALA A 1012 19.71 72.23 1.66
C ALA A 1012 18.55 71.31 1.21
N LEU A 1013 18.19 71.31 -0.08
CA LEU A 1013 17.10 70.52 -0.65
C LEU A 1013 17.46 70.10 -2.07
N PHE A 1014 17.57 68.80 -2.28
CA PHE A 1014 17.61 68.19 -3.61
C PHE A 1014 16.24 67.61 -3.95
N SER A 1015 15.73 67.93 -5.14
CA SER A 1015 14.56 67.28 -5.74
C SER A 1015 14.84 67.11 -7.22
N GLY A 1016 14.89 65.87 -7.70
CA GLY A 1016 15.31 65.60 -9.06
C GLY A 1016 15.02 64.18 -9.52
N ILE A 1017 15.34 63.92 -10.77
CA ILE A 1017 15.19 62.61 -11.40
C ILE A 1017 16.56 61.93 -11.44
N VAL A 1018 16.63 60.72 -10.89
CA VAL A 1018 17.79 59.84 -10.98
C VAL A 1018 17.65 58.99 -12.26
N PRO A 1019 18.58 59.10 -13.22
CA PRO A 1019 18.49 58.39 -14.48
C PRO A 1019 18.54 56.86 -14.33
N PRO A 1020 18.02 56.10 -15.31
CA PRO A 1020 18.06 54.63 -15.29
C PRO A 1020 19.45 54.08 -15.01
N MET A 1021 19.53 52.95 -14.31
CA MET A 1021 20.76 52.16 -14.10
C MET A 1021 21.98 53.01 -13.74
N SER A 1022 21.84 53.99 -12.85
CA SER A 1022 22.90 54.94 -12.52
C SER A 1022 23.05 55.21 -11.03
N ALA A 1023 24.28 55.53 -10.62
CA ALA A 1023 24.63 56.00 -9.29
C ALA A 1023 24.98 57.49 -9.37
N GLN A 1024 24.17 58.33 -8.73
CA GLN A 1024 24.27 59.77 -8.73
C GLN A 1024 24.68 60.27 -7.33
N PRO A 1025 25.93 60.72 -7.13
CA PRO A 1025 26.32 61.38 -5.89
C PRO A 1025 25.69 62.77 -5.80
N ILE A 1026 25.12 63.07 -4.64
CA ILE A 1026 24.54 64.37 -4.29
C ILE A 1026 25.28 64.92 -3.06
N ASP A 1027 25.87 66.09 -3.22
CA ASP A 1027 26.54 66.83 -2.14
C ASP A 1027 25.54 67.80 -1.50
N MET A 1028 25.04 67.47 -0.30
CA MET A 1028 24.17 68.32 0.51
C MET A 1028 24.99 69.30 1.35
N ASP A 1029 24.39 70.40 1.79
CA ASP A 1029 25.06 71.38 2.65
C ASP A 1029 25.46 70.76 4.01
N ASP A 1030 26.67 71.07 4.50
CA ASP A 1030 27.17 70.67 5.83
C ASP A 1030 26.50 71.52 6.95
N ALA A 1031 25.26 71.19 7.28
CA ALA A 1031 24.48 71.74 8.40
C ALA A 1031 24.36 70.75 9.58
N ALA A 1032 23.77 71.15 10.70
CA ALA A 1032 23.67 70.31 11.92
C ALA A 1032 22.45 69.35 11.99
N GLY A 1033 21.54 69.38 11.00
CA GLY A 1033 20.26 68.66 11.06
C GLY A 1033 20.18 67.30 10.34
N PRO A 1034 19.15 66.48 10.59
CA PRO A 1034 18.97 65.20 9.91
C PRO A 1034 18.66 65.33 8.42
N LEU A 1035 18.86 64.25 7.67
CA LEU A 1035 18.48 64.13 6.26
C LEU A 1035 17.15 63.38 6.14
N ALA A 1036 16.13 64.03 5.60
CA ALA A 1036 14.90 63.39 5.15
C ALA A 1036 15.09 62.91 3.69
N LEU A 1037 14.75 61.65 3.44
CA LEU A 1037 14.88 60.98 2.15
C LEU A 1037 13.50 60.47 1.74
N ASP A 1038 13.00 60.94 0.60
CA ASP A 1038 11.82 60.39 -0.07
C ASP A 1038 12.25 59.80 -1.40
N LEU A 1039 12.18 58.47 -1.50
CA LEU A 1039 12.69 57.70 -2.63
C LEU A 1039 11.54 56.97 -3.33
N ALA A 1040 11.46 57.08 -4.65
CA ALA A 1040 10.57 56.24 -5.45
C ALA A 1040 10.97 54.76 -5.40
N GLY A 1041 10.01 53.87 -5.66
CA GLY A 1041 10.25 52.43 -5.71
C GLY A 1041 11.32 52.05 -6.74
N GLY A 1042 12.34 51.31 -6.30
CA GLY A 1042 13.50 50.93 -7.13
C GLY A 1042 14.74 51.82 -6.95
N LEU A 1043 14.66 52.88 -6.13
CA LEU A 1043 15.81 53.65 -5.68
C LEU A 1043 16.39 53.11 -4.36
N ALA A 1044 17.70 53.26 -4.20
CA ALA A 1044 18.39 53.13 -2.93
C ALA A 1044 19.23 54.38 -2.65
N ALA A 1045 19.43 54.71 -1.37
CA ALA A 1045 20.28 55.83 -0.96
C ALA A 1045 21.35 55.35 0.02
N PHE A 1046 22.63 55.56 -0.31
CA PHE A 1046 23.76 55.29 0.57
C PHE A 1046 24.23 56.61 1.19
N ALA A 1047 23.90 56.80 2.47
CA ALA A 1047 24.22 57.98 3.27
C ALA A 1047 25.02 57.53 4.50
N GLN A 1048 26.33 57.34 4.34
CA GLN A 1048 27.16 56.67 5.34
C GLN A 1048 26.98 57.22 6.76
N PRO A 1049 26.87 56.35 7.79
CA PRO A 1049 26.97 54.87 7.73
C PRO A 1049 25.63 54.15 7.43
N ARG A 1050 24.60 54.86 6.98
CA ARG A 1050 23.24 54.31 6.78
C ARG A 1050 22.93 54.09 5.30
N VAL A 1051 22.06 53.13 5.03
CA VAL A 1051 21.54 52.86 3.69
C VAL A 1051 20.03 52.74 3.77
N VAL A 1052 19.32 53.34 2.81
CA VAL A 1052 17.86 53.26 2.68
C VAL A 1052 17.55 52.49 1.40
N PHE A 1053 16.74 51.45 1.54
CA PHE A 1053 16.35 50.55 0.45
C PHE A 1053 14.96 49.99 0.74
N GLY A 1054 14.09 49.95 -0.27
CA GLY A 1054 12.68 49.54 -0.14
C GLY A 1054 12.25 48.39 -1.05
N ASP A 1055 13.18 47.76 -1.79
CA ASP A 1055 12.93 46.70 -2.78
C ASP A 1055 11.65 46.90 -3.63
N GLY A 1056 11.65 47.91 -4.50
CA GLY A 1056 10.51 48.23 -5.36
C GLY A 1056 9.40 49.04 -4.69
N ALA A 1057 9.37 49.17 -3.36
CA ALA A 1057 8.45 50.07 -2.66
C ALA A 1057 9.03 51.48 -2.50
N ALA A 1058 8.18 52.51 -2.65
CA ALA A 1058 8.54 53.88 -2.32
C ALA A 1058 8.82 53.99 -0.81
N THR A 1059 9.90 54.68 -0.45
CA THR A 1059 10.40 54.70 0.93
C THR A 1059 10.71 56.12 1.38
N SER A 1060 10.15 56.49 2.53
CA SER A 1060 10.51 57.73 3.23
C SER A 1060 11.23 57.43 4.55
N ARG A 1061 12.37 58.08 4.81
CA ARG A 1061 13.18 57.89 6.04
C ARG A 1061 13.84 59.19 6.48
N LEU A 1062 13.92 59.40 7.79
CA LEU A 1062 14.69 60.46 8.42
C LEU A 1062 15.97 59.87 9.04
N LEU A 1063 17.14 60.35 8.61
CA LEU A 1063 18.45 59.86 9.04
C LEU A 1063 19.19 60.88 9.88
N HIS A 1064 19.64 60.47 11.06
CA HIS A 1064 20.50 61.26 11.94
C HIS A 1064 21.96 60.79 11.87
N GLY A 1065 22.91 61.72 12.02
CA GLY A 1065 24.34 61.41 12.15
C GLY A 1065 24.98 60.81 10.89
N VAL A 1066 24.44 61.15 9.72
CA VAL A 1066 24.94 60.73 8.40
C VAL A 1066 25.78 61.84 7.74
N LYS A 1067 26.68 61.46 6.84
CA LYS A 1067 27.53 62.40 6.07
C LYS A 1067 26.70 63.23 5.08
N SER A 1068 27.21 64.39 4.67
CA SER A 1068 26.59 65.32 3.71
C SER A 1068 26.52 64.81 2.27
N ARG A 1069 27.37 63.84 1.89
CA ARG A 1069 27.30 63.17 0.59
C ARG A 1069 26.38 61.97 0.64
N VAL A 1070 25.36 61.97 -0.22
CA VAL A 1070 24.43 60.84 -0.42
C VAL A 1070 24.59 60.30 -1.83
N LEU A 1071 24.76 58.98 -1.96
CA LEU A 1071 24.76 58.31 -3.27
C LEU A 1071 23.36 57.75 -3.54
N LEU A 1072 22.65 58.34 -4.50
CA LEU A 1072 21.37 57.81 -4.98
C LEU A 1072 21.63 56.80 -6.09
N VAL A 1073 21.07 55.61 -5.97
CA VAL A 1073 21.23 54.54 -6.95
C VAL A 1073 19.88 54.15 -7.52
N ASN A 1074 19.75 54.25 -8.84
CA ASN A 1074 18.59 53.73 -9.58
C ASN A 1074 18.94 52.38 -10.20
N MET A 1075 18.24 51.33 -9.75
CA MET A 1075 18.44 49.95 -10.19
C MET A 1075 17.44 49.54 -11.29
N THR A 1076 16.67 50.49 -11.82
CA THR A 1076 15.62 50.23 -12.81
C THR A 1076 15.99 50.81 -14.17
N GLN A 1077 15.29 50.33 -15.21
CA GLN A 1077 15.44 50.81 -16.58
C GLN A 1077 14.68 52.14 -16.85
N SER A 1078 14.02 52.69 -15.84
CA SER A 1078 13.24 53.92 -15.95
C SER A 1078 13.85 55.02 -15.08
N PRO A 1079 13.80 56.30 -15.50
CA PRO A 1079 14.17 57.41 -14.64
C PRO A 1079 13.21 57.49 -13.43
N LEU A 1080 13.75 57.71 -12.23
CA LEU A 1080 12.96 57.72 -10.99
C LEU A 1080 13.19 58.99 -10.17
N PRO A 1081 12.13 59.59 -9.59
CA PRO A 1081 12.28 60.80 -8.77
C PRO A 1081 12.82 60.49 -7.37
N ALA A 1082 13.63 61.39 -6.85
CA ALA A 1082 14.14 61.38 -5.48
C ALA A 1082 14.10 62.78 -4.88
N ARG A 1083 13.81 62.85 -3.58
CA ARG A 1083 13.91 64.08 -2.79
C ARG A 1083 14.77 63.84 -1.56
N ILE A 1084 15.72 64.73 -1.31
CA ILE A 1084 16.57 64.74 -0.11
C ILE A 1084 16.47 66.14 0.49
N ALA A 1085 16.02 66.26 1.73
CA ALA A 1085 15.91 67.53 2.42
C ALA A 1085 16.72 67.52 3.72
N ARG A 1086 17.40 68.63 4.01
CA ARG A 1086 17.99 68.89 5.32
C ARG A 1086 16.91 69.49 6.21
N GLU A 1087 16.51 68.77 7.24
CA GLU A 1087 15.46 69.24 8.16
C GLU A 1087 16.05 70.14 9.25
N PRO A 1088 15.33 71.21 9.67
CA PRO A 1088 15.74 72.05 10.79
C PRO A 1088 15.60 71.26 12.11
N GLY A 1089 16.73 71.01 12.78
CA GLY A 1089 16.77 70.31 14.06
C GLY A 1089 18.18 69.85 14.43
N GLU A 1090 18.40 69.40 15.66
CA GLU A 1090 19.70 68.83 16.07
C GLU A 1090 19.85 67.37 15.62
N ASN A 1091 21.05 67.01 15.16
CA ASN A 1091 21.45 65.63 14.94
C ASN A 1091 21.47 64.86 16.28
N LYS A 1092 20.49 63.97 16.49
CA LYS A 1092 20.42 63.13 17.68
C LYS A 1092 21.22 61.84 17.46
N ARG A 1093 22.13 61.52 18.38
CA ARG A 1093 22.79 60.20 18.42
C ARG A 1093 21.82 59.18 19.00
N LEU A 1094 21.36 58.23 18.18
CA LEU A 1094 20.56 57.09 18.63
C LEU A 1094 21.50 56.09 19.30
N ASP A 1095 21.33 55.85 20.61
CA ASP A 1095 21.95 54.74 21.34
C ASP A 1095 20.97 53.55 21.45
N ALA A 1096 21.51 52.37 21.76
CA ALA A 1096 20.73 51.14 21.87
C ALA A 1096 19.63 51.20 22.96
N ALA A 1097 19.77 52.06 23.96
CA ALA A 1097 18.80 52.21 25.04
C ALA A 1097 17.54 53.00 24.62
N ARG A 1098 17.64 53.86 23.60
CA ARG A 1098 16.52 54.70 23.12
C ARG A 1098 15.84 54.20 21.85
N ALA A 1099 16.40 53.20 21.17
CA ALA A 1099 15.79 52.61 19.96
C ALA A 1099 14.52 51.79 20.27
N PHE A 1100 14.38 51.26 21.49
CA PHE A 1100 13.30 50.33 21.86
C PHE A 1100 11.93 50.96 22.13
N THR A 1101 11.79 52.29 22.24
CA THR A 1101 10.53 52.95 22.61
C THR A 1101 9.66 53.43 21.45
N ARG A 1102 10.03 53.19 20.19
CA ARG A 1102 9.27 53.72 19.03
C ARG A 1102 8.85 52.70 17.97
N PHE A 1103 9.12 51.41 18.15
CA PHE A 1103 8.87 50.40 17.10
C PHE A 1103 7.86 49.30 17.45
N PHE A 1104 7.17 49.36 18.59
CA PHE A 1104 6.03 48.49 18.88
C PHE A 1104 4.90 49.31 19.52
N PRO A 1105 3.68 49.35 18.95
CA PRO A 1105 2.51 49.45 19.79
C PRO A 1105 2.38 48.13 20.59
N ALA A 1106 1.89 48.24 21.82
CA ALA A 1106 1.73 47.12 22.75
C ALA A 1106 0.87 45.99 22.18
#